data_AF-A0A4Y7JXK8-F1
#
_entry.id   AF-A0A4Y7JXK8-F1
#
_cell.length_a   1.000
_cell.length_b   1.000
_cell.length_c   1.000
_cell.angle_alpha   90.00
_cell.angle_beta   90.00
_cell.angle_gamma   90.00
#
_symmetry.space_group_name_H-M   'P 1'
#
loop_
_entity.id
_entity.type
_entity.pdbx_description
1 polymer ?
#
loop_
_entity_poly.entity_id
_entity_poly.type
_entity_poly.pdbx_seq_one_letter_code
_entity_poly.pdbx_strand_id
1 'polypeptide(L)'
;MLVSRSLCLLQSTPIFSNKSLLPHKFTKFNKKLSTFSPSLKWRVVRKKGMLLSVNAVSAEDFPENPMKRVRIVLHPTSLPGNYAIDDLGDKVFKFLDWIHHFGCSVWQVLSLVPLGRKADEEGSPHCGQDANCGSTLLISLEELVKDGMQSELCLKLLQVSKPNKAEIYGYQENKGEDDDWDGEIDDEPAPPSHIVLVQGPPNVGKSLLIKSLFKHFTEQHMIDDIQGPITIRTGDKRKRLQFEECPDDINGMIDAAKYADLVLSLVDARNFRVLSLLRVHGLPKVMGVLTHLDQFKDETELTKTIEHLQDHFQTEICEGATIFHLSCLNDYELYKMLEVQKLAEAISMLRFRTPSWRAEHPYVLVDRFEDVTPPEKLHKDANCKRIIGLCGHLRGCNIKSGSKVHLAGVGDFRLDGVRSTADPSPLSSEMEKENDFFEPPHMKKKRFRTGTYIRLEVHDVPFSIVENFDPCHPILVGGINHEEDNVGCMQARLKRHDWHMKLLKSEDPTTVSAGWRRYQTIPIYAMELDTKQHESAKYIPQYEHCLAMFWGPLAPPHTRIAVVQGNKEVFRIRATAVVLDPKHHSKIVKESKLKGKPHKIRGRRAPIKFTPDTDVDKVIGASIRTWTEIRGKVDEATKKEGIAKCTFKSKIDFHDTVIMPVFRQVEAPRVHYPLAALEPHDYIVPVNKDSLKQGDPAAHRQLRLAQQRLSAEDFAVNVGEDLPENYGDWFPEKDIKDKRRAGILLHPTSLHGNYGIGDLGDDVFNFLDWLHHSGCSVWQVLPLVPPGRKANEEGSPYSGQDANCGNTLLISLEELVKDGLLNKDELPKPMDAERVKFEAVASVKEPLIAKAAERLMLSEGELKKQLEEFRKDPEISGWLEDAAYFAAIDNSLNTFTWNEWPEPLKNRHIVALEGIYETERDFINNFIAQQFLFQRQWHKVRKYAQSKGIRIMGDMPIYVGYHSADVWANKKQFLLNRSGFPVLVSGVPPDAFSETGQLWDSPLYDWKAMEAVGFSWWVQRIRRAHDLYDEFRIDHFRGFAGFWAAGPKKALFDAIFKSVGKIDIVAEDLGVITEDVVQLRKAIGAPGMAVLQFGFGGDSENPHLLHNHESDQVAYTGTHDNDTVRGWWENLKQEEKSSVLKYLAIGEEGDISWTLIRVLLSSVARTAIIPMQDILSLGSSARMNVPATQFGNWSWRLPSSLSFDDLEPEAKKLRDILLLANCPTTKT
;
A
#
# COMPACT_ATOMS: atom_id res chain seq x y z
N MET A 1 5.40 73.89 -39.35
CA MET A 1 5.09 74.93 -38.34
C MET A 1 3.67 74.68 -37.87
N LEU A 2 3.44 74.27 -36.61
CA LEU A 2 3.20 75.12 -35.41
C LEU A 2 1.70 75.51 -35.30
N VAL A 3 1.02 75.43 -34.14
CA VAL A 3 1.39 75.35 -32.71
C VAL A 3 0.32 74.48 -31.98
N SER A 4 0.53 73.59 -31.01
CA SER A 4 1.70 72.86 -30.43
C SER A 4 1.16 71.76 -29.49
N ARG A 5 1.64 70.50 -29.36
CA ARG A 5 2.51 69.54 -30.11
C ARG A 5 2.49 68.24 -29.25
N SER A 6 2.17 67.02 -29.70
CA SER A 6 1.76 66.49 -31.01
C SER A 6 0.88 65.23 -30.85
N LEU A 7 0.06 64.94 -31.88
CA LEU A 7 -0.86 63.79 -32.06
C LEU A 7 -0.08 62.45 -32.35
N CYS A 8 -0.65 61.25 -32.57
CA CYS A 8 -2.00 60.72 -32.97
C CYS A 8 -2.17 59.29 -32.36
N LEU A 9 -3.32 58.65 -32.08
CA LEU A 9 -4.64 58.47 -32.75
C LEU A 9 -4.62 57.66 -34.07
N LEU A 10 -5.08 56.38 -34.05
CA LEU A 10 -6.38 55.88 -34.60
C LEU A 10 -6.43 54.35 -34.90
N GLN A 11 -7.65 53.85 -35.14
CA GLN A 11 -8.08 52.45 -35.30
C GLN A 11 -8.05 51.96 -36.76
N SER A 12 -8.06 50.62 -37.00
CA SER A 12 -9.05 49.89 -37.84
C SER A 12 -8.67 48.43 -38.22
N THR A 13 -9.68 47.60 -38.44
CA THR A 13 -9.69 46.24 -39.08
C THR A 13 -10.19 46.39 -40.55
N PRO A 14 -10.49 45.35 -41.40
CA PRO A 14 -10.49 43.86 -41.26
C PRO A 14 -10.01 43.06 -42.55
N ILE A 15 -10.36 41.75 -42.64
CA ILE A 15 -10.64 40.91 -43.86
C ILE A 15 -9.57 39.91 -44.44
N PHE A 16 -9.87 38.61 -44.23
CA PHE A 16 -9.75 37.38 -45.07
C PHE A 16 -8.56 36.97 -45.98
N SER A 17 -8.21 35.68 -45.82
CA SER A 17 -8.06 34.60 -46.85
C SER A 17 -6.66 34.00 -47.19
N ASN A 18 -6.48 32.79 -46.66
CA ASN A 18 -6.01 31.53 -47.29
C ASN A 18 -4.63 31.34 -47.98
N LYS A 19 -3.98 30.27 -47.49
CA LYS A 19 -3.07 29.28 -48.15
C LYS A 19 -1.55 29.53 -48.27
N SER A 20 -0.85 28.63 -47.57
CA SER A 20 0.43 27.96 -47.91
C SER A 20 1.69 28.78 -48.19
N LEU A 21 2.63 28.77 -47.23
CA LEU A 21 3.97 28.14 -47.34
C LEU A 21 4.81 28.38 -46.06
N LEU A 22 5.61 27.39 -45.68
CA LEU A 22 6.77 27.54 -44.76
C LEU A 22 7.79 28.53 -45.39
N PRO A 23 8.63 29.31 -44.64
CA PRO A 23 9.44 28.78 -43.52
C PRO A 23 9.86 29.77 -42.38
N HIS A 24 10.62 29.21 -41.42
CA HIS A 24 11.59 29.85 -40.52
C HIS A 24 11.18 30.93 -39.48
N LYS A 25 11.66 30.68 -38.24
CA LYS A 25 12.18 31.60 -37.19
C LYS A 25 11.76 33.09 -37.28
N PHE A 26 11.29 33.73 -36.21
CA PHE A 26 12.19 34.13 -35.11
C PHE A 26 11.48 34.63 -33.83
N THR A 27 11.87 34.05 -32.69
CA THR A 27 11.99 34.65 -31.33
C THR A 27 10.81 35.19 -30.52
N LYS A 28 10.99 35.03 -29.19
CA LYS A 28 10.50 35.88 -28.07
C LYS A 28 8.98 35.88 -27.85
N PHE A 29 8.43 35.22 -26.83
CA PHE A 29 8.80 35.32 -25.41
C PHE A 29 8.07 34.20 -24.63
N ASN A 30 8.73 33.47 -23.70
CA ASN A 30 8.25 33.35 -22.32
C ASN A 30 9.13 32.52 -21.35
N LYS A 31 8.81 32.69 -20.06
CA LYS A 31 9.16 31.83 -18.90
C LYS A 31 10.64 31.74 -18.49
N LYS A 32 11.00 32.69 -17.61
CA LYS A 32 11.57 32.30 -16.31
C LYS A 32 10.57 31.37 -15.60
N LEU A 33 11.05 30.19 -15.17
CA LEU A 33 10.71 29.45 -13.93
C LEU A 33 10.66 27.92 -14.14
N SER A 34 11.82 27.29 -14.24
CA SER A 34 12.00 25.85 -13.95
C SER A 34 13.47 25.47 -13.67
N THR A 35 14.19 26.27 -12.89
CA THR A 35 15.53 25.91 -12.39
C THR A 35 15.81 26.58 -11.05
N PHE A 36 15.30 25.96 -9.97
CA PHE A 36 15.67 26.28 -8.60
C PHE A 36 15.87 24.99 -7.79
N SER A 37 16.87 24.22 -8.19
CA SER A 37 17.74 23.58 -7.19
C SER A 37 18.76 24.63 -6.76
N PRO A 38 18.88 24.91 -5.44
CA PRO A 38 20.17 25.40 -4.97
C PRO A 38 20.62 24.79 -3.63
N SER A 39 21.84 24.25 -3.70
CA SER A 39 22.97 24.60 -2.79
C SER A 39 23.64 23.47 -2.01
N LEU A 40 24.19 22.49 -2.72
CA LEU A 40 25.48 21.92 -2.30
C LEU A 40 26.53 23.03 -2.42
N LYS A 41 26.94 23.60 -1.28
CA LYS A 41 27.95 24.66 -1.22
C LYS A 41 29.31 24.14 -1.67
N TRP A 42 29.81 24.66 -2.78
CA TRP A 42 31.21 24.51 -3.19
C TRP A 42 32.14 24.98 -2.07
N ARG A 43 32.93 24.05 -1.50
CA ARG A 43 33.82 24.34 -0.38
C ARG A 43 35.28 24.35 -0.83
N VAL A 44 35.72 25.48 -1.38
CA VAL A 44 37.16 25.73 -1.59
C VAL A 44 37.82 25.92 -0.21
N VAL A 45 38.42 24.85 0.32
CA VAL A 45 39.14 24.90 1.60
C VAL A 45 40.55 25.43 1.39
N ARG A 46 40.71 26.76 1.43
CA ARG A 46 42.03 27.40 1.41
C ARG A 46 42.66 27.33 2.80
N LYS A 47 43.62 26.41 3.01
CA LYS A 47 44.40 26.34 4.27
C LYS A 47 45.86 25.97 3.95
N LYS A 48 46.80 26.85 4.31
CA LYS A 48 48.26 26.71 4.11
C LYS A 48 48.70 26.22 2.72
N GLY A 49 48.65 27.11 1.73
CA GLY A 49 49.48 27.00 0.51
C GLY A 49 49.05 26.05 -0.60
N MET A 50 48.25 25.01 -0.33
CA MET A 50 47.76 24.10 -1.38
C MET A 50 46.44 24.57 -2.02
N LEU A 51 46.30 24.32 -3.33
CA LEU A 51 45.05 24.43 -4.08
C LEU A 51 44.52 23.01 -4.39
N LEU A 52 43.32 22.69 -3.92
CA LEU A 52 42.63 21.42 -4.19
C LEU A 52 41.36 21.72 -5.01
N SER A 53 41.32 21.23 -6.24
CA SER A 53 40.11 21.23 -7.09
C SER A 53 39.49 19.83 -7.10
N VAL A 54 38.20 19.74 -6.75
CA VAL A 54 37.42 18.50 -6.85
C VAL A 54 36.39 18.69 -7.96
N ASN A 55 36.59 18.02 -9.09
CA ASN A 55 35.65 18.03 -10.20
C ASN A 55 34.73 16.81 -10.08
N ALA A 56 33.51 17.01 -9.59
CA ALA A 56 32.44 16.05 -9.76
C ALA A 56 31.94 16.13 -11.21
N VAL A 57 32.09 15.06 -11.98
CA VAL A 57 31.60 14.98 -13.36
C VAL A 57 30.17 14.43 -13.33
N SER A 58 29.25 15.07 -14.06
CA SER A 58 27.87 14.59 -14.22
C SER A 58 27.83 13.40 -15.17
N ALA A 59 26.87 12.49 -14.97
CA ALA A 59 26.76 11.25 -15.74
C ALA A 59 26.01 11.45 -17.08
N GLU A 60 26.57 12.24 -18.00
CA GLU A 60 25.96 12.51 -19.32
C GLU A 60 26.80 12.03 -20.53
N ASP A 61 28.04 11.54 -20.33
CA ASP A 61 28.97 11.17 -21.43
C ASP A 61 29.30 9.66 -21.55
N PHE A 62 28.61 8.75 -20.85
CA PHE A 62 28.79 7.30 -21.00
C PHE A 62 27.43 6.55 -20.97
N PRO A 63 27.03 5.82 -22.03
CA PRO A 63 25.68 5.23 -22.13
C PRO A 63 25.43 3.97 -21.29
N GLU A 64 26.44 3.40 -20.63
CA GLU A 64 26.33 2.13 -19.91
C GLU A 64 26.71 2.29 -18.42
N ASN A 65 25.80 1.88 -17.53
CA ASN A 65 25.95 1.70 -16.08
C ASN A 65 26.00 3.00 -15.18
N PRO A 66 24.89 3.37 -14.51
CA PRO A 66 24.77 4.62 -13.74
C PRO A 66 25.25 4.52 -12.26
N MET A 67 26.55 4.36 -12.02
CA MET A 67 27.14 4.63 -10.70
C MET A 67 27.64 6.09 -10.57
N LYS A 68 27.33 6.76 -9.45
CA LYS A 68 27.94 8.05 -9.09
C LYS A 68 29.43 7.89 -8.72
N ARG A 69 30.31 7.86 -9.72
CA ARG A 69 31.77 7.77 -9.54
C ARG A 69 32.39 9.17 -9.38
N VAL A 70 33.16 9.38 -8.32
CA VAL A 70 33.88 10.66 -8.08
C VAL A 70 35.33 10.53 -8.53
N ARG A 71 35.76 11.38 -9.47
CA ARG A 71 37.15 11.45 -9.95
C ARG A 71 37.92 12.53 -9.17
N ILE A 72 38.91 12.12 -8.38
CA ILE A 72 39.77 13.06 -7.64
C ILE A 72 41.09 13.23 -8.42
N VAL A 73 41.40 14.46 -8.82
CA VAL A 73 42.64 14.81 -9.52
C VAL A 73 43.44 15.76 -8.64
N LEU A 74 44.64 15.34 -8.23
CA LEU A 74 45.54 16.15 -7.41
C LEU A 74 46.56 16.85 -8.31
N HIS A 75 46.43 18.17 -8.47
CA HIS A 75 47.42 18.98 -9.18
C HIS A 75 48.49 19.48 -8.19
N PRO A 76 49.79 19.16 -8.38
CA PRO A 76 50.85 19.79 -7.62
C PRO A 76 51.08 21.22 -8.13
N THR A 77 50.55 22.21 -7.44
CA THR A 77 51.04 23.60 -7.58
C THR A 77 52.44 23.70 -6.99
N SER A 78 53.38 24.26 -7.76
CA SER A 78 54.79 24.38 -7.41
C SER A 78 55.02 25.07 -6.05
N LEU A 79 55.48 24.30 -5.07
CA LEU A 79 56.01 24.80 -3.80
C LEU A 79 57.51 24.47 -3.72
N PRO A 80 58.38 25.47 -3.50
CA PRO A 80 59.80 25.24 -3.30
C PRO A 80 60.09 24.84 -1.84
N GLY A 81 60.85 23.76 -1.66
CA GLY A 81 61.45 23.40 -0.37
C GLY A 81 60.74 22.29 0.42
N ASN A 82 61.54 21.48 1.11
CA ASN A 82 61.14 20.28 1.82
C ASN A 82 60.04 20.53 2.87
N TYR A 83 58.85 19.97 2.64
CA TYR A 83 57.85 19.68 3.66
C TYR A 83 57.41 18.22 3.52
N ALA A 84 57.30 17.52 4.65
CA ALA A 84 57.21 16.06 4.70
C ALA A 84 55.89 15.50 4.13
N ILE A 85 56.00 14.34 3.48
CA ILE A 85 54.90 13.62 2.81
C ILE A 85 53.82 13.13 3.80
N ASP A 86 54.20 12.88 5.06
CA ASP A 86 53.32 12.27 6.07
C ASP A 86 52.10 13.16 6.43
N ASP A 87 52.29 14.47 6.49
CA ASP A 87 51.22 15.43 6.82
C ASP A 87 50.22 15.64 5.66
N LEU A 88 50.52 15.12 4.46
CA LEU A 88 49.58 15.04 3.34
C LEU A 88 48.71 13.78 3.43
N GLY A 89 49.31 12.63 3.75
CA GLY A 89 48.63 11.34 3.87
C GLY A 89 47.48 11.39 4.88
N ASP A 90 47.74 11.91 6.07
CA ASP A 90 46.77 11.98 7.17
C ASP A 90 45.53 12.85 6.86
N LYS A 91 45.69 13.86 5.97
CA LYS A 91 44.61 14.74 5.52
C LYS A 91 43.81 14.15 4.36
N VAL A 92 44.47 13.43 3.45
CA VAL A 92 43.80 12.65 2.40
C VAL A 92 43.01 11.50 3.04
N PHE A 93 43.58 10.81 4.04
CA PHE A 93 42.90 9.72 4.75
C PHE A 93 41.59 10.19 5.41
N LYS A 94 41.63 11.29 6.19
CA LYS A 94 40.43 11.89 6.81
C LYS A 94 39.39 12.41 5.78
N PHE A 95 39.81 12.72 4.56
CA PHE A 95 38.90 13.13 3.48
C PHE A 95 38.27 11.91 2.76
N LEU A 96 39.03 10.83 2.55
CA LEU A 96 38.52 9.57 2.01
C LEU A 96 37.57 8.88 3.00
N ASP A 97 37.89 8.89 4.29
CA ASP A 97 37.03 8.38 5.37
C ASP A 97 35.71 9.17 5.45
N TRP A 98 35.77 10.50 5.26
CA TRP A 98 34.57 11.34 5.14
C TRP A 98 33.73 11.03 3.89
N ILE A 99 34.34 10.68 2.75
CA ILE A 99 33.61 10.24 1.54
C ILE A 99 32.98 8.86 1.75
N HIS A 100 33.70 7.94 2.40
CA HIS A 100 33.21 6.60 2.69
C HIS A 100 32.00 6.62 3.64
N HIS A 101 31.96 7.58 4.57
CA HIS A 101 30.81 7.84 5.45
C HIS A 101 29.51 8.24 4.71
N PHE A 102 29.59 8.65 3.44
CA PHE A 102 28.45 8.96 2.57
C PHE A 102 28.16 7.89 1.51
N GLY A 103 28.83 6.73 1.55
CA GLY A 103 28.51 5.57 0.70
C GLY A 103 28.99 5.64 -0.76
N CYS A 104 29.95 6.52 -1.08
CA CYS A 104 30.54 6.58 -2.43
C CYS A 104 31.82 5.73 -2.53
N SER A 105 31.92 4.86 -3.54
CA SER A 105 33.14 4.11 -3.85
C SER A 105 34.14 4.92 -4.67
N VAL A 106 35.39 5.04 -4.20
CA VAL A 106 36.48 5.71 -4.92
C VAL A 106 37.17 4.69 -5.83
N TRP A 107 36.97 4.81 -7.14
CA TRP A 107 37.44 3.81 -8.11
C TRP A 107 38.86 4.05 -8.65
N GLN A 108 39.40 5.27 -8.53
CA GLN A 108 40.78 5.60 -8.94
C GLN A 108 41.39 6.72 -8.08
N VAL A 109 42.63 6.52 -7.64
CA VAL A 109 43.52 7.56 -7.13
C VAL A 109 44.81 7.50 -7.96
N LEU A 110 45.05 8.50 -8.80
CA LEU A 110 46.27 8.58 -9.61
C LEU A 110 47.37 9.29 -8.84
N SER A 111 48.52 8.63 -8.66
CA SER A 111 49.71 9.19 -8.02
C SER A 111 50.75 9.67 -9.04
N LEU A 112 51.24 10.90 -8.83
CA LEU A 112 52.53 11.47 -9.26
C LEU A 112 53.24 10.88 -10.49
N VAL A 113 53.25 11.63 -11.60
CA VAL A 113 54.19 11.44 -12.72
C VAL A 113 55.32 12.50 -12.62
N PRO A 114 56.62 12.13 -12.74
CA PRO A 114 57.71 13.11 -12.76
C PRO A 114 57.81 13.81 -14.13
N LEU A 115 58.13 15.11 -14.11
CA LEU A 115 58.31 15.91 -15.34
C LEU A 115 59.66 15.63 -16.03
N GLY A 116 59.63 14.93 -17.17
CA GLY A 116 60.72 14.87 -18.16
C GLY A 116 60.74 16.10 -19.09
N ARG A 117 61.90 16.40 -19.70
CA ARG A 117 62.13 17.65 -20.47
C ARG A 117 61.81 17.54 -21.98
N LYS A 118 61.52 18.72 -22.56
CA LYS A 118 61.29 19.08 -23.97
C LYS A 118 62.11 18.35 -25.07
N ALA A 119 61.48 18.26 -26.26
CA ALA A 119 62.06 18.62 -27.57
C ALA A 119 60.92 19.12 -28.51
N ASP A 120 61.25 19.86 -29.58
CA ASP A 120 60.32 20.74 -30.33
C ASP A 120 60.15 20.34 -31.84
N GLU A 121 59.17 20.98 -32.52
CA GLU A 121 59.09 21.35 -33.97
C GLU A 121 58.56 20.46 -35.14
N GLU A 122 57.63 21.10 -35.91
CA GLU A 122 57.29 21.10 -37.37
C GLU A 122 56.76 19.88 -38.20
N GLY A 123 55.76 20.17 -39.07
CA GLY A 123 55.57 19.49 -40.38
C GLY A 123 54.18 18.91 -40.73
N SER A 124 53.53 19.41 -41.79
CA SER A 124 52.38 18.81 -42.50
C SER A 124 52.71 18.69 -44.02
N PRO A 125 51.91 18.06 -44.93
CA PRO A 125 50.57 17.47 -44.77
C PRO A 125 50.26 16.12 -45.51
N HIS A 126 49.05 15.60 -45.26
CA HIS A 126 48.20 14.74 -46.12
C HIS A 126 48.58 13.31 -46.59
N CYS A 127 47.80 12.36 -46.03
CA CYS A 127 46.99 11.32 -46.71
C CYS A 127 47.42 9.85 -46.49
N GLY A 128 46.45 9.02 -46.05
CA GLY A 128 46.53 7.55 -46.08
C GLY A 128 46.30 6.84 -44.75
N GLN A 129 45.04 6.52 -44.46
CA GLN A 129 44.48 5.36 -43.71
C GLN A 129 45.09 4.85 -42.37
N ASP A 130 44.21 4.17 -41.63
CA ASP A 130 44.42 3.36 -40.42
C ASP A 130 44.74 4.07 -39.08
N ALA A 131 43.84 3.85 -38.13
CA ALA A 131 43.92 4.35 -36.76
C ALA A 131 44.29 3.22 -35.80
N ASN A 132 45.43 3.34 -35.10
CA ASN A 132 45.68 2.71 -33.80
C ASN A 132 47.07 3.09 -33.23
N CYS A 133 47.12 4.05 -32.28
CA CYS A 133 48.00 4.00 -31.10
C CYS A 133 47.79 5.21 -30.18
N GLY A 134 47.68 4.96 -28.88
CA GLY A 134 47.45 5.98 -27.85
C GLY A 134 47.30 5.37 -26.45
N SER A 135 48.09 4.33 -26.17
CA SER A 135 47.98 3.53 -24.94
C SER A 135 48.39 4.33 -23.70
N THR A 136 47.41 4.69 -22.87
CA THR A 136 47.68 5.03 -21.47
C THR A 136 48.00 3.73 -20.73
N LEU A 137 49.23 3.58 -20.23
CA LEU A 137 49.63 2.42 -19.42
C LEU A 137 48.88 2.43 -18.08
N LEU A 138 47.85 1.59 -17.98
CA LEU A 138 47.21 1.20 -16.74
C LEU A 138 48.08 0.15 -16.06
N ILE A 139 48.93 0.56 -15.13
CA ILE A 139 49.63 -0.35 -14.21
C ILE A 139 48.70 -0.59 -13.02
N SER A 140 48.41 -1.86 -12.73
CA SER A 140 47.59 -2.20 -11.56
C SER A 140 48.38 -2.08 -10.26
N LEU A 141 47.68 -1.80 -9.15
CA LEU A 141 48.28 -1.79 -7.81
C LEU A 141 48.84 -3.16 -7.39
N GLU A 142 48.45 -4.25 -8.05
CA GLU A 142 48.98 -5.59 -7.81
C GLU A 142 50.29 -5.87 -8.56
N GLU A 143 50.57 -5.18 -9.67
CA GLU A 143 51.83 -5.30 -10.42
C GLU A 143 52.97 -4.53 -9.73
N LEU A 144 52.69 -3.33 -9.21
CA LEU A 144 53.66 -2.56 -8.40
C LEU A 144 54.14 -3.30 -7.14
N VAL A 145 53.35 -4.26 -6.63
CA VAL A 145 53.74 -5.13 -5.51
C VAL A 145 54.60 -6.31 -5.97
N LYS A 146 54.46 -6.78 -7.21
CA LYS A 146 55.33 -7.83 -7.79
C LYS A 146 56.74 -7.33 -8.07
N ASP A 147 56.89 -6.06 -8.44
CA ASP A 147 58.19 -5.44 -8.76
C ASP A 147 58.93 -4.86 -7.53
N GLY A 148 58.58 -5.28 -6.31
CA GLY A 148 59.43 -5.14 -5.13
C GLY A 148 59.50 -3.77 -4.46
N MET A 149 58.70 -2.77 -4.86
CA MET A 149 58.65 -1.47 -4.18
C MET A 149 57.83 -1.52 -2.88
N GLN A 150 58.43 -2.01 -1.80
CA GLN A 150 57.83 -1.94 -0.46
C GLN A 150 57.91 -0.51 0.11
N SER A 151 56.77 0.19 0.14
CA SER A 151 56.56 1.35 1.00
C SER A 151 55.41 1.11 1.98
N GLU A 152 55.56 1.62 3.21
CA GLU A 152 54.58 1.41 4.31
C GLU A 152 53.17 1.93 3.96
N LEU A 153 53.10 2.90 3.03
CA LEU A 153 51.85 3.47 2.53
C LEU A 153 51.02 2.46 1.72
N CYS A 154 51.67 1.65 0.87
CA CYS A 154 51.00 0.61 0.07
C CYS A 154 50.42 -0.49 0.96
N LEU A 155 51.11 -0.87 2.04
CA LEU A 155 50.63 -1.87 3.00
C LEU A 155 49.41 -1.38 3.78
N LYS A 156 49.37 -0.11 4.20
CA LYS A 156 48.20 0.48 4.87
C LYS A 156 47.01 0.66 3.93
N LEU A 157 47.22 0.99 2.65
CA LEU A 157 46.15 1.05 1.65
C LEU A 157 45.55 -0.34 1.33
N LEU A 158 46.37 -1.40 1.32
CA LEU A 158 45.91 -2.78 1.16
C LEU A 158 45.08 -3.34 2.34
N GLN A 159 45.20 -2.72 3.53
CA GLN A 159 44.38 -3.09 4.70
C GLN A 159 42.98 -2.46 4.69
N VAL A 160 42.79 -1.33 4.00
CA VAL A 160 41.47 -0.66 3.89
C VAL A 160 40.62 -1.25 2.76
N SER A 161 41.24 -1.86 1.74
CA SER A 161 40.56 -2.40 0.55
C SER A 161 40.19 -3.90 0.63
N LYS A 162 40.39 -4.55 1.78
CA LYS A 162 40.02 -5.96 2.00
C LYS A 162 39.17 -6.12 3.27
N PRO A 163 37.91 -6.59 3.21
CA PRO A 163 37.25 -7.11 4.41
C PRO A 163 38.05 -8.32 4.92
N ASN A 164 38.09 -8.50 6.25
CA ASN A 164 38.90 -9.48 6.96
C ASN A 164 38.90 -10.88 6.29
N LYS A 165 40.02 -11.22 5.62
CA LYS A 165 40.32 -12.59 5.17
C LYS A 165 40.99 -13.45 6.27
N ALA A 166 41.12 -12.92 7.48
CA ALA A 166 41.84 -13.56 8.58
C ALA A 166 41.00 -14.59 9.40
N GLU A 167 39.69 -14.67 9.18
CA GLU A 167 38.81 -15.69 9.81
C GLU A 167 38.37 -16.80 8.83
N ILE A 168 38.92 -16.82 7.61
CA ILE A 168 38.47 -17.73 6.53
C ILE A 168 39.51 -18.84 6.22
N TYR A 169 40.64 -18.87 6.93
CA TYR A 169 41.63 -19.97 6.93
C TYR A 169 42.01 -20.37 8.37
N GLY A 170 40.99 -20.57 9.20
CA GLY A 170 41.11 -21.01 10.61
C GLY A 170 40.30 -22.27 10.93
N TYR A 171 40.10 -23.16 9.94
CA TYR A 171 39.41 -24.45 10.11
C TYR A 171 40.08 -25.58 9.31
N GLN A 172 41.39 -25.76 9.54
CA GLN A 172 42.00 -27.08 9.56
C GLN A 172 42.78 -27.21 10.88
N GLU A 173 42.81 -28.43 11.43
CA GLU A 173 43.46 -28.81 12.69
C GLU A 173 42.86 -28.20 13.98
N ASN A 174 41.77 -28.81 14.45
CA ASN A 174 41.63 -29.13 15.87
C ASN A 174 41.59 -30.65 16.01
N LYS A 175 42.72 -31.25 16.41
CA LYS A 175 42.88 -32.64 16.85
C LYS A 175 43.43 -32.61 18.28
N GLY A 176 42.90 -33.45 19.17
CA GLY A 176 43.12 -33.43 20.62
C GLY A 176 42.15 -32.46 21.31
N GLU A 177 41.55 -32.74 22.48
CA GLU A 177 41.63 -33.85 23.46
C GLU A 177 40.17 -34.06 23.99
N ASP A 178 39.66 -35.21 24.47
CA ASP A 178 40.22 -36.54 24.80
C ASP A 178 39.49 -37.70 24.04
N ASP A 179 39.72 -38.94 24.46
CA ASP A 179 39.25 -40.23 23.92
C ASP A 179 37.84 -40.72 24.34
N ASP A 180 37.15 -41.42 23.43
CA ASP A 180 36.79 -42.84 23.65
C ASP A 180 36.62 -43.54 22.28
N TRP A 181 37.39 -44.60 22.03
CA TRP A 181 37.52 -45.25 20.72
C TRP A 181 36.56 -46.44 20.55
N ASP A 182 35.42 -46.22 19.89
CA ASP A 182 34.64 -47.29 19.25
C ASP A 182 34.93 -47.29 17.74
N GLY A 183 35.59 -48.34 17.25
CA GLY A 183 35.95 -48.48 15.84
C GLY A 183 34.77 -48.87 14.95
N GLU A 184 34.25 -47.91 14.18
CA GLU A 184 33.47 -48.17 12.95
C GLU A 184 34.28 -47.73 11.73
N ILE A 185 34.07 -48.43 10.62
CA ILE A 185 34.75 -48.23 9.33
C ILE A 185 34.49 -46.80 8.81
N ASP A 186 35.51 -46.21 8.16
CA ASP A 186 35.52 -44.80 7.77
C ASP A 186 34.82 -44.58 6.42
N ASP A 187 33.52 -44.87 6.37
CA ASP A 187 32.65 -44.46 5.26
C ASP A 187 32.35 -42.96 5.37
N GLU A 188 32.84 -42.17 4.41
CA GLU A 188 32.44 -40.76 4.27
C GLU A 188 30.93 -40.70 3.99
N PRO A 189 30.11 -40.09 4.87
CA PRO A 189 28.67 -40.08 4.70
C PRO A 189 28.30 -39.26 3.45
N ALA A 190 27.44 -39.83 2.61
CA ALA A 190 27.00 -39.21 1.37
C ALA A 190 26.44 -37.79 1.61
N PRO A 191 26.79 -36.80 0.76
CA PRO A 191 26.41 -35.41 0.99
C PRO A 191 24.87 -35.24 1.05
N PRO A 192 24.36 -34.35 1.92
CA PRO A 192 22.93 -34.10 2.01
C PRO A 192 22.36 -33.52 0.71
N SER A 193 21.07 -33.73 0.48
CA SER A 193 20.34 -33.14 -0.65
C SER A 193 20.27 -31.61 -0.52
N HIS A 194 20.78 -30.91 -1.54
CA HIS A 194 20.77 -29.45 -1.61
C HIS A 194 19.37 -28.94 -1.92
N ILE A 195 18.88 -27.97 -1.14
CA ILE A 195 17.50 -27.50 -1.29
C ILE A 195 17.44 -26.37 -2.31
N VAL A 196 16.68 -26.60 -3.39
CA VAL A 196 16.41 -25.64 -4.47
C VAL A 196 14.99 -25.13 -4.31
N LEU A 197 14.87 -23.93 -3.73
CA LEU A 197 13.58 -23.27 -3.54
C LEU A 197 13.14 -22.56 -4.83
N VAL A 198 11.92 -22.82 -5.28
CA VAL A 198 11.29 -22.12 -6.40
C VAL A 198 10.38 -21.04 -5.83
N GLN A 199 10.82 -19.78 -5.92
CA GLN A 199 10.12 -18.63 -5.37
C GLN A 199 9.66 -17.70 -6.49
N GLY A 200 8.43 -17.20 -6.38
CA GLY A 200 7.92 -16.11 -7.20
C GLY A 200 6.51 -15.73 -6.76
N PRO A 201 5.86 -14.74 -7.42
CA PRO A 201 4.48 -14.41 -7.12
C PRO A 201 3.50 -15.57 -7.42
N PRO A 202 2.23 -15.49 -6.97
CA PRO A 202 1.19 -16.41 -7.41
C PRO A 202 1.09 -16.44 -8.94
N ASN A 203 0.75 -17.59 -9.51
CA ASN A 203 0.53 -17.82 -10.95
C ASN A 203 1.73 -17.57 -11.89
N VAL A 204 2.96 -17.38 -11.39
CA VAL A 204 4.16 -17.18 -12.22
C VAL A 204 4.72 -18.47 -12.88
N GLY A 205 4.10 -19.63 -12.66
CA GLY A 205 4.58 -20.93 -13.16
C GLY A 205 5.60 -21.64 -12.25
N LYS A 206 5.55 -21.43 -10.93
CA LYS A 206 6.41 -22.10 -9.93
C LYS A 206 6.39 -23.63 -10.08
N SER A 207 5.22 -24.25 -9.93
CA SER A 207 5.03 -25.71 -10.07
C SER A 207 5.38 -26.19 -11.47
N LEU A 208 5.08 -25.39 -12.51
CA LEU A 208 5.38 -25.72 -13.90
C LEU A 208 6.89 -25.81 -14.18
N LEU A 209 7.71 -24.95 -13.56
CA LEU A 209 9.16 -25.04 -13.63
C LEU A 209 9.66 -26.34 -12.97
N ILE A 210 9.10 -26.70 -11.80
CA ILE A 210 9.45 -27.94 -11.11
C ILE A 210 9.08 -29.16 -11.97
N LYS A 211 7.88 -29.21 -12.57
CA LYS A 211 7.49 -30.28 -13.52
C LYS A 211 8.46 -30.38 -14.72
N SER A 212 8.86 -29.23 -15.27
CA SER A 212 9.78 -29.16 -16.41
C SER A 212 11.19 -29.66 -16.06
N LEU A 213 11.72 -29.25 -14.90
CA LEU A 213 13.02 -29.71 -14.40
C LEU A 213 12.99 -31.18 -14.00
N PHE A 214 11.92 -31.65 -13.35
CA PHE A 214 11.74 -33.05 -12.98
C PHE A 214 11.80 -33.94 -14.22
N LYS A 215 11.00 -33.64 -15.26
CA LYS A 215 11.00 -34.38 -16.53
C LYS A 215 12.39 -34.44 -17.18
N HIS A 216 13.15 -33.34 -17.12
CA HIS A 216 14.51 -33.29 -17.67
C HIS A 216 15.50 -34.16 -16.89
N PHE A 217 15.42 -34.18 -15.55
CA PHE A 217 16.38 -34.94 -14.72
C PHE A 217 16.05 -36.42 -14.56
N THR A 218 14.78 -36.83 -14.66
CA THR A 218 14.37 -38.23 -14.41
C THR A 218 14.11 -39.04 -15.69
N GLU A 219 13.88 -38.38 -16.83
CA GLU A 219 13.46 -39.00 -18.10
C GLU A 219 12.16 -39.83 -18.00
N GLN A 220 11.39 -39.68 -16.90
CA GLN A 220 10.18 -40.44 -16.58
C GLN A 220 8.89 -39.71 -16.97
N HIS A 221 7.75 -40.39 -16.80
CA HIS A 221 6.42 -39.82 -16.96
C HIS A 221 6.18 -38.63 -16.02
N MET A 222 5.25 -37.76 -16.42
CA MET A 222 4.99 -36.49 -15.73
C MET A 222 4.38 -36.71 -14.33
N ILE A 223 4.74 -35.84 -13.41
CA ILE A 223 4.05 -35.70 -12.11
C ILE A 223 2.83 -34.79 -12.33
N ASP A 224 1.64 -35.32 -12.07
CA ASP A 224 0.38 -34.60 -12.26
C ASP A 224 0.16 -33.52 -11.20
N ASP A 225 0.55 -33.75 -9.94
CA ASP A 225 0.44 -32.79 -8.85
C ASP A 225 1.72 -32.72 -8.00
N ILE A 226 2.14 -31.51 -7.62
CA ILE A 226 3.34 -31.26 -6.82
C ILE A 226 2.91 -30.89 -5.42
N GLN A 227 3.21 -31.77 -4.46
CA GLN A 227 2.92 -31.56 -3.05
C GLN A 227 4.20 -31.82 -2.26
N GLY A 228 4.72 -30.77 -1.61
CA GLY A 228 5.88 -30.84 -0.73
C GLY A 228 7.23 -31.14 -1.42
N PRO A 229 8.26 -31.53 -0.62
CA PRO A 229 9.65 -31.56 -1.08
C PRO A 229 10.02 -32.75 -2.00
N ILE A 230 10.35 -32.49 -3.26
CA ILE A 230 10.70 -33.52 -4.26
C ILE A 230 12.22 -33.70 -4.38
N THR A 231 12.75 -34.83 -3.94
CA THR A 231 14.19 -35.16 -4.07
C THR A 231 14.50 -35.93 -5.36
N ILE A 232 15.42 -35.39 -6.16
CA ILE A 232 15.95 -36.00 -7.39
C ILE A 232 17.47 -36.22 -7.33
N ARG A 233 17.98 -37.09 -8.20
CA ARG A 233 19.42 -37.32 -8.43
C ARG A 233 19.88 -36.59 -9.69
N THR A 234 21.06 -35.98 -9.68
CA THR A 234 21.66 -35.41 -10.90
C THR A 234 22.20 -36.51 -11.81
N GLY A 235 22.24 -36.27 -13.13
CA GLY A 235 22.68 -37.27 -14.12
C GLY A 235 24.13 -37.75 -13.95
N ASP A 236 24.98 -36.96 -13.29
CA ASP A 236 26.36 -37.35 -12.93
C ASP A 236 26.43 -38.26 -11.68
N LYS A 237 25.29 -38.53 -11.03
CA LYS A 237 25.12 -39.28 -9.77
C LYS A 237 25.99 -38.80 -8.61
N ARG A 238 26.41 -37.53 -8.60
CA ARG A 238 27.23 -36.95 -7.52
C ARG A 238 26.48 -36.04 -6.57
N LYS A 239 25.27 -35.60 -6.94
CA LYS A 239 24.47 -34.67 -6.14
C LYS A 239 23.01 -35.11 -6.06
N ARG A 240 22.37 -34.69 -4.96
CA ARG A 240 20.92 -34.72 -4.79
C ARG A 240 20.39 -33.31 -4.72
N LEU A 241 19.33 -33.04 -5.44
CA LEU A 241 18.61 -31.76 -5.41
C LEU A 241 17.22 -32.04 -4.85
N GLN A 242 16.81 -31.30 -3.83
CA GLN A 242 15.44 -31.32 -3.33
C GLN A 242 14.75 -30.03 -3.78
N PHE A 243 13.81 -30.15 -4.71
CA PHE A 243 12.98 -29.03 -5.14
C PHE A 243 11.86 -28.79 -4.15
N GLU A 244 11.63 -27.52 -3.85
CA GLU A 244 10.55 -27.08 -2.96
C GLU A 244 9.86 -25.87 -3.58
N GLU A 245 8.53 -25.88 -3.65
CA GLU A 245 7.77 -24.69 -4.04
C GLU A 245 7.61 -23.76 -2.84
N CYS A 246 7.92 -22.47 -3.01
CA CYS A 246 7.77 -21.51 -1.93
C CYS A 246 6.30 -21.17 -1.69
N PRO A 247 5.76 -21.34 -0.46
CA PRO A 247 4.41 -20.90 -0.12
C PRO A 247 4.21 -19.40 -0.33
N ASP A 248 3.00 -18.99 -0.72
CA ASP A 248 2.64 -17.57 -0.91
C ASP A 248 2.35 -16.83 0.43
N ASP A 249 2.31 -17.57 1.54
CA ASP A 249 2.16 -17.05 2.89
C ASP A 249 3.50 -16.55 3.46
N ILE A 250 3.47 -15.47 4.23
CA ILE A 250 4.72 -14.86 4.73
C ILE A 250 5.49 -15.74 5.73
N ASN A 251 4.80 -16.61 6.46
CA ASN A 251 5.43 -17.48 7.44
C ASN A 251 6.22 -18.56 6.71
N GLY A 252 5.60 -19.26 5.75
CA GLY A 252 6.26 -20.20 4.85
C GLY A 252 7.45 -19.57 4.13
N MET A 253 7.30 -18.37 3.54
CA MET A 253 8.41 -17.63 2.92
C MET A 253 9.59 -17.35 3.88
N ILE A 254 9.31 -17.03 5.15
CA ILE A 254 10.34 -16.76 6.16
C ILE A 254 11.08 -18.04 6.55
N ASP A 255 10.40 -19.18 6.64
CA ASP A 255 11.04 -20.46 6.93
C ASP A 255 11.81 -21.01 5.73
N ALA A 256 11.27 -20.85 4.53
CA ALA A 256 11.94 -21.17 3.27
C ALA A 256 13.29 -20.45 3.12
N ALA A 257 13.37 -19.17 3.50
CA ALA A 257 14.61 -18.42 3.54
C ALA A 257 15.65 -18.97 4.54
N LYS A 258 15.24 -19.73 5.57
CA LYS A 258 16.16 -20.33 6.55
C LYS A 258 16.85 -21.58 6.00
N TYR A 259 16.17 -22.39 5.18
CA TYR A 259 16.71 -23.68 4.70
C TYR A 259 17.21 -23.69 3.24
N ALA A 260 16.77 -22.80 2.35
CA ALA A 260 17.11 -22.85 0.92
C ALA A 260 18.60 -22.64 0.62
N ASP A 261 19.23 -23.54 -0.14
CA ASP A 261 20.65 -23.45 -0.54
C ASP A 261 20.84 -22.73 -1.89
N LEU A 262 19.87 -22.87 -2.78
CA LEU A 262 19.69 -22.11 -4.02
C LEU A 262 18.23 -21.62 -4.08
N VAL A 263 18.02 -20.40 -4.56
CA VAL A 263 16.67 -19.90 -4.88
C VAL A 263 16.58 -19.58 -6.36
N LEU A 264 15.63 -20.22 -7.04
CA LEU A 264 15.17 -19.84 -8.37
C LEU A 264 14.08 -18.79 -8.18
N SER A 265 14.43 -17.52 -8.41
CA SER A 265 13.51 -16.40 -8.30
C SER A 265 12.84 -16.17 -9.64
N LEU A 266 11.63 -16.70 -9.79
CA LEU A 266 10.77 -16.47 -10.94
C LEU A 266 10.26 -15.03 -10.90
N VAL A 267 10.43 -14.34 -12.02
CA VAL A 267 9.94 -13.00 -12.24
C VAL A 267 9.07 -13.05 -13.50
N ASP A 268 7.84 -12.55 -13.36
CA ASP A 268 6.98 -12.26 -14.51
C ASP A 268 7.58 -11.04 -15.23
N ALA A 269 7.88 -11.19 -16.51
CA ALA A 269 8.44 -10.12 -17.31
C ALA A 269 7.46 -8.95 -17.54
N ARG A 270 6.13 -9.16 -17.39
CA ARG A 270 5.13 -8.08 -17.43
C ARG A 270 4.89 -7.45 -16.06
N ASN A 271 4.75 -8.24 -14.99
CA ASN A 271 4.50 -7.74 -13.63
C ASN A 271 5.75 -7.81 -12.74
N PHE A 272 6.62 -6.81 -12.82
CA PHE A 272 7.83 -6.78 -12.00
C PHE A 272 7.54 -6.58 -10.50
N ARG A 273 7.47 -7.69 -9.76
CA ARG A 273 7.36 -7.71 -8.29
C ARG A 273 8.40 -8.64 -7.67
N VAL A 274 9.53 -8.05 -7.30
CA VAL A 274 10.63 -8.74 -6.62
C VAL A 274 10.41 -8.81 -5.12
N LEU A 275 10.50 -10.02 -4.56
CA LEU A 275 10.29 -10.30 -3.14
C LEU A 275 11.63 -10.38 -2.37
N SER A 276 12.07 -9.26 -1.81
CA SER A 276 13.37 -9.11 -1.12
C SER A 276 13.53 -9.87 0.22
N LEU A 277 12.63 -10.79 0.56
CA LEU A 277 12.61 -11.53 1.83
C LEU A 277 13.90 -12.32 2.12
N LEU A 278 14.53 -12.86 1.08
CA LEU A 278 15.73 -13.71 1.18
C LEU A 278 16.95 -13.01 1.79
N ARG A 279 17.04 -11.67 1.73
CA ARG A 279 18.22 -10.92 2.19
C ARG A 279 18.41 -10.98 3.71
N VAL A 280 17.35 -11.24 4.48
CA VAL A 280 17.35 -10.99 5.92
C VAL A 280 18.02 -12.10 6.73
N HIS A 281 17.71 -13.37 6.46
CA HIS A 281 18.32 -14.51 7.15
C HIS A 281 19.67 -14.96 6.56
N GLY A 282 20.17 -14.24 5.55
CA GLY A 282 21.41 -14.53 4.83
C GLY A 282 21.10 -15.05 3.43
N LEU A 283 21.48 -14.26 2.41
CA LEU A 283 21.12 -14.56 1.02
C LEU A 283 21.83 -15.85 0.55
N PRO A 284 21.10 -16.92 0.17
CA PRO A 284 21.70 -18.05 -0.52
C PRO A 284 22.14 -17.66 -1.94
N LYS A 285 22.64 -18.59 -2.76
CA LYS A 285 22.81 -18.27 -4.19
C LYS A 285 21.42 -18.05 -4.79
N VAL A 286 21.26 -16.97 -5.56
CA VAL A 286 20.03 -16.66 -6.28
C VAL A 286 20.30 -16.75 -7.79
N MET A 287 19.36 -17.34 -8.51
CA MET A 287 19.25 -17.30 -9.98
C MET A 287 17.91 -16.64 -10.33
N GLY A 288 17.94 -15.70 -11.28
CA GLY A 288 16.69 -15.14 -11.82
C GLY A 288 16.16 -16.03 -12.93
N VAL A 289 14.83 -16.20 -13.01
CA VAL A 289 14.16 -16.90 -14.10
C VAL A 289 13.07 -15.98 -14.63
N LEU A 290 13.29 -15.40 -15.81
CA LEU A 290 12.27 -14.62 -16.51
C LEU A 290 11.31 -15.57 -17.23
N THR A 291 10.03 -15.38 -16.97
CA THR A 291 8.91 -16.17 -17.50
C THR A 291 7.97 -15.27 -18.31
N HIS A 292 7.01 -15.86 -19.03
CA HIS A 292 6.00 -15.13 -19.82
C HIS A 292 6.55 -14.24 -20.94
N LEU A 293 7.76 -14.55 -21.43
CA LEU A 293 8.43 -13.83 -22.52
C LEU A 293 7.69 -13.98 -23.86
N ASP A 294 6.89 -15.03 -23.99
CA ASP A 294 5.99 -15.31 -25.12
C ASP A 294 4.78 -14.35 -25.21
N GLN A 295 4.52 -13.55 -24.18
CA GLN A 295 3.41 -12.61 -24.15
C GLN A 295 3.76 -11.25 -24.77
N PHE A 296 5.03 -11.01 -25.13
CA PHE A 296 5.50 -9.82 -25.82
C PHE A 296 5.36 -9.97 -27.34
N LYS A 297 4.74 -8.98 -27.99
CA LYS A 297 4.49 -8.99 -29.45
C LYS A 297 5.59 -8.30 -30.27
N ASP A 298 6.36 -7.38 -29.67
CA ASP A 298 7.50 -6.72 -30.28
C ASP A 298 8.82 -7.26 -29.68
N GLU A 299 9.69 -7.78 -30.55
CA GLU A 299 11.02 -8.28 -30.21
C GLU A 299 11.94 -7.16 -29.66
N THR A 300 11.72 -5.92 -30.09
CA THR A 300 12.45 -4.73 -29.64
C THR A 300 12.08 -4.36 -28.20
N GLU A 301 10.79 -4.41 -27.88
CA GLU A 301 10.26 -4.18 -26.53
C GLU A 301 10.67 -5.31 -25.56
N LEU A 302 10.58 -6.56 -26.02
CA LEU A 302 11.04 -7.74 -25.28
C LEU A 302 12.53 -7.61 -24.90
N THR A 303 13.39 -7.25 -25.86
CA THR A 303 14.83 -7.11 -25.62
C THR A 303 15.13 -6.01 -24.59
N LYS A 304 14.54 -4.82 -24.75
CA LYS A 304 14.70 -3.71 -23.79
C LYS A 304 14.16 -4.07 -22.40
N THR A 305 13.05 -4.80 -22.34
CA THR A 305 12.47 -5.26 -21.08
C THR A 305 13.40 -6.24 -20.40
N ILE A 306 13.92 -7.24 -21.13
CA ILE A 306 14.92 -8.18 -20.60
C ILE A 306 16.15 -7.44 -20.07
N GLU A 307 16.74 -6.51 -20.82
CA GLU A 307 17.90 -5.71 -20.39
C GLU A 307 17.58 -4.93 -19.10
N HIS A 308 16.45 -4.21 -19.06
CA HIS A 308 16.03 -3.46 -17.88
C HIS A 308 15.81 -4.36 -16.66
N LEU A 309 15.15 -5.51 -16.84
CA LEU A 309 14.90 -6.48 -15.78
C LEU A 309 16.20 -7.12 -15.28
N GLN A 310 17.17 -7.37 -16.16
CA GLN A 310 18.48 -7.89 -15.78
C GLN A 310 19.26 -6.87 -14.93
N ASP A 311 19.35 -5.62 -15.38
CA ASP A 311 19.99 -4.54 -14.63
C ASP A 311 19.31 -4.32 -13.26
N HIS A 312 17.98 -4.33 -13.21
CA HIS A 312 17.22 -4.14 -11.97
C HIS A 312 17.37 -5.31 -11.00
N PHE A 313 17.37 -6.55 -11.49
CA PHE A 313 17.56 -7.75 -10.67
C PHE A 313 18.98 -7.79 -10.08
N GLN A 314 20.00 -7.45 -10.88
CA GLN A 314 21.39 -7.40 -10.44
C GLN A 314 21.66 -6.26 -9.44
N THR A 315 21.12 -5.06 -9.69
CA THR A 315 21.31 -3.91 -8.78
C THR A 315 20.55 -4.06 -7.47
N GLU A 316 19.30 -4.53 -7.50
CA GLU A 316 18.46 -4.56 -6.29
C GLU A 316 18.56 -5.84 -5.46
N ILE A 317 18.65 -7.04 -6.08
CA ILE A 317 18.58 -8.31 -5.35
C ILE A 317 19.97 -8.81 -5.01
N CYS A 318 20.76 -9.10 -6.06
CA CYS A 318 22.03 -9.78 -5.97
C CYS A 318 22.94 -9.37 -7.13
N GLU A 319 23.95 -8.56 -6.82
CA GLU A 319 24.97 -8.13 -7.76
C GLU A 319 25.65 -9.35 -8.42
N GLY A 320 25.68 -9.39 -9.76
CA GLY A 320 26.21 -10.52 -10.51
C GLY A 320 25.39 -11.82 -10.43
N ALA A 321 24.08 -11.75 -10.21
CA ALA A 321 23.20 -12.91 -10.36
C ALA A 321 23.03 -13.32 -11.84
N THR A 322 23.04 -14.62 -12.08
CA THR A 322 22.77 -15.22 -13.40
C THR A 322 21.27 -15.30 -13.62
N ILE A 323 20.82 -14.88 -14.80
CA ILE A 323 19.40 -14.80 -15.17
C ILE A 323 19.15 -15.69 -16.39
N PHE A 324 18.08 -16.46 -16.34
CA PHE A 324 17.65 -17.40 -17.37
C PHE A 324 16.32 -16.94 -17.96
N HIS A 325 16.10 -17.27 -19.23
CA HIS A 325 14.92 -16.90 -19.99
C HIS A 325 14.17 -18.18 -20.38
N LEU A 326 12.89 -18.28 -20.02
CA LEU A 326 12.01 -19.39 -20.41
C LEU A 326 10.88 -18.83 -21.29
N SER A 327 10.78 -19.35 -22.52
CA SER A 327 9.90 -18.82 -23.56
C SER A 327 8.94 -19.90 -24.10
N CYS A 328 7.64 -19.60 -24.08
CA CYS A 328 6.55 -20.45 -24.57
C CYS A 328 6.42 -21.81 -23.85
N LEU A 329 5.22 -22.39 -24.00
CA LEU A 329 4.96 -23.79 -23.69
C LEU A 329 5.06 -24.64 -24.97
N ASN A 330 5.43 -25.91 -24.82
CA ASN A 330 5.37 -26.91 -25.87
C ASN A 330 4.00 -27.62 -25.89
N ASP A 331 3.80 -28.55 -26.84
CA ASP A 331 2.54 -29.30 -27.02
C ASP A 331 2.09 -30.13 -25.80
N TYR A 332 2.94 -30.25 -24.77
CA TYR A 332 2.66 -30.92 -23.49
C TYR A 332 2.58 -29.93 -22.31
N GLU A 333 2.30 -28.66 -22.58
CA GLU A 333 2.18 -27.56 -21.61
C GLU A 333 3.44 -27.27 -20.78
N LEU A 334 4.62 -27.79 -21.16
CA LEU A 334 5.89 -27.58 -20.45
C LEU A 334 6.78 -26.55 -21.14
N TYR A 335 7.74 -25.94 -20.41
CA TYR A 335 8.74 -25.05 -21.00
C TYR A 335 9.60 -25.74 -22.06
N LYS A 336 10.21 -24.97 -22.98
CA LYS A 336 11.11 -25.49 -24.01
C LYS A 336 12.30 -26.22 -23.39
N MET A 337 12.47 -27.50 -23.74
CA MET A 337 13.48 -28.37 -23.15
C MET A 337 14.92 -27.86 -23.32
N LEU A 338 15.24 -27.14 -24.41
CA LEU A 338 16.55 -26.52 -24.63
C LEU A 338 16.89 -25.39 -23.66
N GLU A 339 15.88 -24.70 -23.11
CA GLU A 339 16.06 -23.61 -22.14
C GLU A 339 16.11 -24.17 -20.71
N VAL A 340 15.23 -25.14 -20.42
CA VAL A 340 15.25 -25.94 -19.19
C VAL A 340 16.59 -26.66 -19.02
N GLN A 341 17.15 -27.22 -20.10
CA GLN A 341 18.47 -27.85 -20.09
C GLN A 341 19.58 -26.87 -19.66
N LYS A 342 19.62 -25.65 -20.22
CA LYS A 342 20.63 -24.63 -19.84
C LYS A 342 20.55 -24.27 -18.35
N LEU A 343 19.33 -24.17 -17.82
CA LEU A 343 19.10 -23.94 -16.39
C LEU A 343 19.55 -25.16 -15.55
N ALA A 344 19.17 -26.37 -15.95
CA ALA A 344 19.54 -27.62 -15.28
C ALA A 344 21.07 -27.86 -15.27
N GLU A 345 21.76 -27.57 -16.36
CA GLU A 345 23.22 -27.58 -16.45
C GLU A 345 23.86 -26.60 -15.47
N ALA A 346 23.36 -25.36 -15.40
CA ALA A 346 23.87 -24.34 -14.48
C ALA A 346 23.64 -24.69 -13.01
N ILE A 347 22.48 -25.28 -12.67
CA ILE A 347 22.20 -25.81 -11.32
C ILE A 347 23.16 -26.98 -11.01
N SER A 348 23.35 -27.89 -11.95
CA SER A 348 24.23 -29.06 -11.80
C SER A 348 25.70 -28.68 -11.62
N MET A 349 26.19 -27.64 -12.31
CA MET A 349 27.55 -27.12 -12.15
C MET A 349 27.75 -26.32 -10.85
N LEU A 350 26.68 -25.89 -10.17
CA LEU A 350 26.78 -25.04 -8.99
C LEU A 350 27.54 -25.71 -7.83
N ARG A 351 28.39 -24.94 -7.15
CA ARG A 351 28.96 -25.29 -5.85
C ARG A 351 28.20 -24.53 -4.76
N PHE A 352 27.41 -25.25 -3.98
CA PHE A 352 26.67 -24.72 -2.84
C PHE A 352 27.63 -24.34 -1.70
N ARG A 353 27.23 -23.36 -0.88
CA ARG A 353 27.95 -22.96 0.34
C ARG A 353 26.94 -22.80 1.47
N THR A 354 27.08 -23.60 2.51
CA THR A 354 26.23 -23.52 3.71
C THR A 354 26.59 -22.26 4.52
N PRO A 355 25.63 -21.37 4.86
CA PRO A 355 25.88 -20.26 5.78
C PRO A 355 26.27 -20.75 7.18
N SER A 356 27.08 -19.97 7.92
CA SER A 356 27.57 -20.35 9.26
C SER A 356 26.46 -20.82 10.21
N TRP A 357 25.36 -20.06 10.27
CA TRP A 357 24.18 -20.41 11.06
C TRP A 357 23.66 -21.84 10.78
N ARG A 358 23.56 -22.23 9.50
CA ARG A 358 23.10 -23.56 9.09
C ARG A 358 24.17 -24.64 9.31
N ALA A 359 25.45 -24.29 9.29
CA ALA A 359 26.53 -25.22 9.60
C ALA A 359 26.61 -25.55 11.10
N GLU A 360 26.23 -24.59 11.96
CA GLU A 360 26.28 -24.71 13.42
C GLU A 360 25.09 -25.47 14.03
N HIS A 361 23.92 -25.48 13.37
CA HIS A 361 22.68 -26.06 13.89
C HIS A 361 22.23 -27.28 13.05
N PRO A 362 21.73 -28.38 13.67
CA PRO A 362 21.18 -29.50 12.92
C PRO A 362 19.76 -29.14 12.44
N TYR A 363 19.40 -29.45 11.21
CA TYR A 363 18.04 -29.22 10.70
C TYR A 363 17.58 -30.30 9.73
N VAL A 364 16.26 -30.48 9.64
CA VAL A 364 15.59 -31.40 8.71
C VAL A 364 14.45 -30.65 8.04
N LEU A 365 14.42 -30.66 6.71
CA LEU A 365 13.21 -30.39 5.94
C LEU A 365 12.47 -31.72 5.80
N VAL A 366 11.24 -31.79 6.28
CA VAL A 366 10.46 -33.04 6.35
C VAL A 366 9.86 -33.34 4.99
N ASP A 367 10.14 -34.54 4.46
CA ASP A 367 9.53 -35.06 3.22
C ASP A 367 8.45 -36.10 3.46
N ARG A 368 8.33 -36.64 4.68
CA ARG A 368 7.27 -37.58 5.07
C ARG A 368 6.81 -37.35 6.50
N PHE A 369 5.51 -37.17 6.65
CA PHE A 369 4.78 -36.94 7.91
C PHE A 369 3.89 -38.15 8.22
N GLU A 370 3.89 -38.61 9.49
CA GLU A 370 3.10 -39.76 9.94
C GLU A 370 2.50 -39.48 11.32
N ASP A 371 1.17 -39.62 11.51
CA ASP A 371 0.60 -39.76 12.85
C ASP A 371 0.78 -41.22 13.32
N VAL A 372 1.49 -41.42 14.43
CA VAL A 372 1.74 -42.73 15.05
C VAL A 372 1.04 -42.86 16.40
N THR A 373 0.06 -42.00 16.68
CA THR A 373 -0.77 -42.06 17.89
C THR A 373 -1.56 -43.37 17.94
N PRO A 374 -1.48 -44.16 19.03
CA PRO A 374 -2.24 -45.39 19.14
C PRO A 374 -3.76 -45.17 18.96
N PRO A 375 -4.46 -45.93 18.10
CA PRO A 375 -5.90 -45.77 17.86
C PRO A 375 -6.76 -45.81 19.13
N GLU A 376 -6.35 -46.58 20.14
CA GLU A 376 -7.00 -46.61 21.46
C GLU A 376 -7.04 -45.27 22.19
N LYS A 377 -6.08 -44.36 21.92
CA LYS A 377 -6.11 -42.99 22.47
C LYS A 377 -7.07 -42.12 21.66
N LEU A 378 -7.01 -42.22 20.33
CA LEU A 378 -7.88 -41.47 19.40
C LEU A 378 -9.36 -41.79 19.62
N HIS A 379 -9.71 -43.06 19.87
CA HIS A 379 -11.08 -43.48 20.19
C HIS A 379 -11.57 -43.02 21.59
N LYS A 380 -10.66 -42.61 22.49
CA LYS A 380 -11.02 -42.09 23.82
C LYS A 380 -11.13 -40.56 23.83
N ASP A 381 -10.29 -39.89 23.06
CA ASP A 381 -10.27 -38.44 22.89
C ASP A 381 -9.66 -38.10 21.52
N ALA A 382 -10.50 -37.64 20.60
CA ALA A 382 -10.07 -37.24 19.26
C ALA A 382 -9.14 -36.01 19.29
N ASN A 383 -9.25 -35.16 20.31
CA ASN A 383 -8.47 -33.93 20.47
C ASN A 383 -7.23 -34.15 21.36
N CYS A 384 -6.88 -35.41 21.65
CA CYS A 384 -5.69 -35.72 22.43
C CYS A 384 -4.41 -35.34 21.68
N LYS A 385 -3.36 -35.05 22.46
CA LYS A 385 -2.03 -34.77 21.91
C LYS A 385 -1.51 -35.97 21.12
N ARG A 386 -0.92 -35.67 19.97
CA ARG A 386 -0.46 -36.64 18.98
C ARG A 386 1.01 -36.99 19.17
N ILE A 387 1.36 -38.18 18.68
CA ILE A 387 2.73 -38.64 18.51
C ILE A 387 2.97 -38.69 17.01
N ILE A 388 3.96 -37.96 16.51
CA ILE A 388 4.23 -37.83 15.08
C ILE A 388 5.63 -38.36 14.72
N GLY A 389 5.70 -39.05 13.57
CA GLY A 389 6.93 -39.41 12.89
C GLY A 389 7.23 -38.42 11.76
N LEU A 390 8.43 -37.85 11.77
CA LEU A 390 8.90 -36.89 10.76
C LEU A 390 10.17 -37.45 10.11
N CYS A 391 10.15 -37.71 8.80
CA CYS A 391 11.32 -38.21 8.08
C CYS A 391 11.94 -37.14 7.16
N GLY A 392 13.25 -37.23 6.94
CA GLY A 392 13.99 -36.35 6.03
C GLY A 392 15.51 -36.51 6.13
N HIS A 393 16.26 -35.97 5.18
CA HIS A 393 17.74 -35.92 5.24
C HIS A 393 18.22 -34.89 6.28
N LEU A 394 19.11 -35.32 7.18
CA LEU A 394 19.74 -34.44 8.18
C LEU A 394 20.75 -33.48 7.53
N ARG A 395 20.65 -32.20 7.88
CA ARG A 395 21.47 -31.10 7.37
C ARG A 395 22.10 -30.28 8.49
N GLY A 396 23.13 -29.51 8.12
CA GLY A 396 23.91 -28.74 9.07
C GLY A 396 24.89 -29.61 9.85
N CYS A 397 24.78 -29.62 11.18
CA CYS A 397 25.61 -30.45 12.05
C CYS A 397 24.90 -31.74 12.53
N ASN A 398 25.63 -32.56 13.28
CA ASN A 398 25.16 -33.87 13.75
C ASN A 398 24.14 -33.74 14.90
N ILE A 399 22.99 -34.40 14.79
CA ILE A 399 21.96 -34.43 15.85
C ILE A 399 22.19 -35.57 16.85
N LYS A 400 21.76 -35.39 18.10
CA LYS A 400 21.79 -36.41 19.16
C LYS A 400 20.35 -36.81 19.54
N SER A 401 20.18 -38.05 19.99
CA SER A 401 18.89 -38.47 20.58
C SER A 401 18.65 -37.69 21.89
N GLY A 402 17.40 -37.27 22.14
CA GLY A 402 17.05 -36.39 23.27
C GLY A 402 17.33 -34.90 23.06
N SER A 403 17.86 -34.47 21.90
CA SER A 403 18.00 -33.05 21.56
C SER A 403 16.65 -32.31 21.56
N LYS A 404 16.67 -31.03 21.92
CA LYS A 404 15.53 -30.12 21.71
C LYS A 404 15.49 -29.65 20.26
N VAL A 405 14.29 -29.56 19.71
CA VAL A 405 14.01 -29.10 18.35
C VAL A 405 12.85 -28.12 18.33
N HIS A 406 12.92 -27.11 17.46
CA HIS A 406 11.80 -26.26 17.09
C HIS A 406 11.13 -26.83 15.85
N LEU A 407 9.85 -27.15 15.93
CA LEU A 407 8.99 -27.37 14.77
C LEU A 407 8.43 -26.01 14.37
N ALA A 408 8.86 -25.50 13.21
CA ALA A 408 8.54 -24.15 12.79
C ALA A 408 7.02 -23.96 12.63
N GLY A 409 6.46 -22.97 13.34
CA GLY A 409 5.01 -22.74 13.35
C GLY A 409 4.21 -23.67 14.27
N VAL A 410 4.86 -24.52 15.07
CA VAL A 410 4.20 -25.40 16.04
C VAL A 410 4.74 -25.16 17.46
N GLY A 411 6.05 -25.25 17.68
CA GLY A 411 6.64 -25.05 19.01
C GLY A 411 7.96 -25.76 19.26
N ASP A 412 8.43 -25.71 20.50
CA ASP A 412 9.66 -26.34 20.97
C ASP A 412 9.35 -27.71 21.60
N PHE A 413 9.98 -28.77 21.11
CA PHE A 413 9.78 -30.15 21.55
C PHE A 413 11.12 -30.84 21.90
N ARG A 414 11.06 -31.96 22.61
CA ARG A 414 12.18 -32.88 22.78
C ARG A 414 11.98 -34.09 21.88
N LEU A 415 13.04 -34.54 21.21
CA LEU A 415 13.03 -35.77 20.43
C LEU A 415 12.99 -36.98 21.37
N ASP A 416 11.93 -37.78 21.30
CA ASP A 416 11.82 -39.02 22.06
C ASP A 416 12.64 -40.14 21.38
N GLY A 417 12.56 -40.20 20.06
CA GLY A 417 13.30 -41.14 19.22
C GLY A 417 13.97 -40.45 18.03
N VAL A 418 15.15 -40.95 17.67
CA VAL A 418 15.78 -40.72 16.36
C VAL A 418 16.24 -42.08 15.83
N ARG A 419 15.88 -42.40 14.59
CA ARG A 419 16.26 -43.66 13.93
C ARG A 419 16.85 -43.34 12.56
N SER A 420 17.88 -44.06 12.16
CA SER A 420 18.31 -44.07 10.75
C SER A 420 17.36 -44.98 9.97
N THR A 421 17.03 -44.59 8.76
CA THR A 421 16.20 -45.37 7.83
C THR A 421 16.93 -45.51 6.49
N ALA A 422 16.58 -46.52 5.69
CA ALA A 422 17.10 -46.67 4.34
C ALA A 422 16.90 -45.37 3.53
N ASP A 423 17.91 -44.95 2.80
CA ASP A 423 17.85 -43.71 2.02
C ASP A 423 16.95 -43.95 0.79
N PRO A 424 15.84 -43.20 0.59
CA PRO A 424 14.97 -43.38 -0.57
C PRO A 424 15.63 -42.94 -1.88
N SER A 425 16.75 -42.20 -1.83
CA SER A 425 17.48 -41.73 -3.01
C SER A 425 19.00 -41.89 -2.81
N PRO A 426 19.53 -43.12 -2.84
CA PRO A 426 20.96 -43.38 -2.66
C PRO A 426 21.79 -42.85 -3.85
N LEU A 427 23.02 -42.40 -3.56
CA LEU A 427 23.92 -41.80 -4.56
C LEU A 427 24.83 -42.81 -5.27
N SER A 428 25.15 -43.96 -4.66
CA SER A 428 25.98 -45.01 -5.26
C SER A 428 25.27 -46.36 -5.34
N SER A 429 25.73 -47.21 -6.26
CA SER A 429 25.26 -48.60 -6.40
C SER A 429 25.72 -49.54 -5.28
N GLU A 430 26.58 -49.04 -4.38
CA GLU A 430 27.00 -49.75 -3.17
C GLU A 430 26.00 -49.44 -2.04
N MET A 431 25.60 -48.16 -1.88
CA MET A 431 24.50 -47.76 -0.99
C MET A 431 23.15 -48.39 -1.40
N GLU A 432 22.89 -48.55 -2.71
CA GLU A 432 21.71 -49.27 -3.21
C GLU A 432 21.69 -50.73 -2.72
N LYS A 433 22.86 -51.40 -2.63
CA LYS A 433 22.96 -52.78 -2.12
C LYS A 433 22.89 -52.83 -0.60
N GLU A 434 23.49 -51.88 0.12
CA GLU A 434 23.38 -51.82 1.58
C GLU A 434 21.93 -51.65 2.06
N ASN A 435 21.13 -50.86 1.33
CA ASN A 435 19.69 -50.73 1.57
C ASN A 435 18.95 -52.09 1.46
N ASP A 436 19.35 -52.97 0.53
CA ASP A 436 18.73 -54.31 0.34
C ASP A 436 19.12 -55.34 1.43
N PHE A 437 20.24 -55.14 2.14
CA PHE A 437 20.74 -56.05 3.19
C PHE A 437 20.36 -55.62 4.62
N PHE A 438 19.59 -54.55 4.79
CA PHE A 438 19.38 -53.89 6.09
C PHE A 438 18.31 -54.55 6.98
N GLU A 439 18.60 -55.74 7.54
CA GLU A 439 17.98 -56.11 8.83
C GLU A 439 18.48 -55.13 9.91
N PRO A 440 17.60 -54.43 10.66
CA PRO A 440 18.04 -53.35 11.53
C PRO A 440 18.68 -53.88 12.82
N PRO A 441 20.00 -53.67 13.07
CA PRO A 441 20.55 -53.92 14.39
C PRO A 441 19.95 -52.93 15.39
N HIS A 442 19.47 -53.42 16.53
CA HIS A 442 18.88 -52.61 17.62
C HIS A 442 19.92 -51.76 18.41
N MET A 443 20.87 -51.12 17.71
CA MET A 443 21.80 -50.16 18.33
C MET A 443 21.24 -48.74 18.30
N LYS A 444 20.94 -48.21 19.49
CA LYS A 444 20.67 -46.77 19.69
C LYS A 444 21.96 -45.96 19.45
N LYS A 445 22.31 -45.66 18.19
CA LYS A 445 23.38 -44.70 17.88
C LYS A 445 23.05 -43.36 18.54
N LYS A 446 23.90 -42.90 19.47
CA LYS A 446 23.65 -41.70 20.29
C LYS A 446 23.70 -40.39 19.47
N ARG A 447 24.36 -40.42 18.31
CA ARG A 447 24.64 -39.28 17.42
C ARG A 447 24.51 -39.74 15.97
N PHE A 448 23.81 -38.96 15.15
CA PHE A 448 23.60 -39.22 13.72
C PHE A 448 24.41 -38.21 12.89
N ARG A 449 25.01 -38.64 11.78
CA ARG A 449 25.86 -37.79 10.91
C ARG A 449 24.99 -37.02 9.91
N THR A 450 25.40 -35.80 9.57
CA THR A 450 24.81 -35.03 8.46
C THR A 450 24.82 -35.86 7.15
N GLY A 451 23.76 -35.77 6.35
CA GLY A 451 23.59 -36.55 5.12
C GLY A 451 22.75 -37.83 5.28
N THR A 452 22.66 -38.38 6.50
CA THR A 452 21.82 -39.55 6.79
C THR A 452 20.32 -39.23 6.68
N TYR A 453 19.54 -40.15 6.09
CA TYR A 453 18.08 -40.10 6.10
C TYR A 453 17.55 -40.63 7.45
N ILE A 454 16.84 -39.79 8.21
CA ILE A 454 16.42 -40.09 9.58
C ILE A 454 14.93 -39.92 9.80
N ARG A 455 14.38 -40.72 10.72
CA ARG A 455 13.04 -40.58 11.29
C ARG A 455 13.13 -40.04 12.71
N LEU A 456 12.56 -38.86 12.91
CA LEU A 456 12.39 -38.18 14.19
C LEU A 456 11.01 -38.55 14.78
N GLU A 457 10.97 -38.90 16.05
CA GLU A 457 9.74 -39.21 16.78
C GLU A 457 9.47 -38.13 17.83
N VAL A 458 8.36 -37.41 17.68
CA VAL A 458 7.98 -36.26 18.53
C VAL A 458 6.66 -36.56 19.22
N HIS A 459 6.68 -36.49 20.55
CA HIS A 459 5.50 -36.74 21.40
C HIS A 459 4.89 -35.41 21.87
N ASP A 460 3.69 -35.48 22.45
CA ASP A 460 2.99 -34.33 23.07
C ASP A 460 2.62 -33.18 22.10
N VAL A 461 2.52 -33.44 20.80
CA VAL A 461 2.23 -32.41 19.79
C VAL A 461 0.73 -32.07 19.75
N PRO A 462 0.31 -30.81 19.57
CA PRO A 462 -1.10 -30.44 19.42
C PRO A 462 -1.78 -31.17 18.25
N PHE A 463 -3.03 -31.61 18.40
CA PHE A 463 -3.76 -32.32 17.34
C PHE A 463 -4.00 -31.46 16.09
N SER A 464 -4.03 -30.14 16.23
CA SER A 464 -4.17 -29.17 15.14
C SER A 464 -3.07 -29.28 14.07
N ILE A 465 -1.90 -29.86 14.37
CA ILE A 465 -0.88 -30.14 13.34
C ILE A 465 -1.32 -31.23 12.35
N VAL A 466 -2.13 -32.20 12.81
CA VAL A 466 -2.60 -33.34 12.01
C VAL A 466 -3.89 -32.96 11.28
N GLU A 467 -4.78 -32.23 11.96
CA GLU A 467 -6.05 -31.75 11.39
C GLU A 467 -5.84 -30.70 10.29
N ASN A 468 -4.94 -29.74 10.51
CA ASN A 468 -4.63 -28.66 9.56
C ASN A 468 -3.35 -28.95 8.75
N PHE A 469 -3.00 -30.22 8.53
CA PHE A 469 -1.82 -30.59 7.75
C PHE A 469 -2.01 -30.24 6.27
N ASP A 470 -1.25 -29.27 5.78
CA ASP A 470 -1.16 -28.90 4.37
C ASP A 470 0.19 -29.40 3.80
N PRO A 471 0.20 -30.36 2.84
CA PRO A 471 1.45 -30.84 2.24
C PRO A 471 2.16 -29.79 1.38
N CYS A 472 1.49 -28.69 1.02
CA CYS A 472 2.09 -27.53 0.36
C CYS A 472 2.74 -26.53 1.34
N HIS A 473 2.67 -26.77 2.66
CA HIS A 473 3.37 -25.98 3.67
C HIS A 473 4.51 -26.78 4.32
N PRO A 474 5.78 -26.53 3.96
CA PRO A 474 6.92 -27.34 4.40
C PRO A 474 7.15 -27.30 5.91
N ILE A 475 7.24 -28.48 6.52
CA ILE A 475 7.60 -28.62 7.93
C ILE A 475 9.13 -28.56 8.09
N LEU A 476 9.62 -27.48 8.67
CA LEU A 476 11.01 -27.30 9.07
C LEU A 476 11.22 -27.69 10.54
N VAL A 477 12.14 -28.61 10.78
CA VAL A 477 12.61 -28.99 12.12
C VAL A 477 14.04 -28.47 12.32
N GLY A 478 14.23 -27.52 13.24
CA GLY A 478 15.53 -26.95 13.58
C GLY A 478 15.97 -27.30 14.99
N GLY A 479 17.20 -27.77 15.18
CA GLY A 479 17.77 -28.03 16.51
C GLY A 479 18.01 -26.76 17.31
N ILE A 480 17.71 -26.82 18.60
CA ILE A 480 17.88 -25.73 19.56
C ILE A 480 19.10 -26.02 20.44
N ASN A 481 20.05 -25.08 20.49
CA ASN A 481 21.21 -25.15 21.37
C ASN A 481 20.85 -24.77 22.82
N HIS A 482 21.64 -25.22 23.80
CA HIS A 482 21.36 -24.99 25.23
C HIS A 482 21.26 -23.50 25.60
N GLU A 483 22.00 -22.61 24.92
CA GLU A 483 21.90 -21.16 25.15
C GLU A 483 20.56 -20.60 24.66
N GLU A 484 20.07 -21.08 23.52
CA GLU A 484 18.83 -20.67 22.85
C GLU A 484 17.55 -21.17 23.52
N ASP A 485 17.66 -22.13 24.44
CA ASP A 485 16.56 -22.61 25.27
C ASP A 485 16.16 -21.60 26.35
N ASN A 486 17.04 -20.63 26.65
CA ASN A 486 16.78 -19.59 27.63
C ASN A 486 15.98 -18.43 27.05
N VAL A 487 15.16 -17.79 27.89
CA VAL A 487 14.41 -16.57 27.54
C VAL A 487 14.98 -15.39 28.32
N GLY A 488 15.27 -14.29 27.63
CA GLY A 488 15.89 -13.12 28.26
C GLY A 488 15.71 -11.83 27.46
N CYS A 489 16.43 -10.80 27.88
CA CYS A 489 16.46 -9.51 27.19
C CYS A 489 17.62 -9.48 26.18
N MET A 490 17.30 -9.27 24.91
CA MET A 490 18.28 -9.09 23.86
C MET A 490 18.38 -7.63 23.44
N GLN A 491 19.59 -7.20 23.10
CA GLN A 491 19.81 -5.97 22.36
C GLN A 491 20.26 -6.30 20.94
N ALA A 492 19.67 -5.61 19.96
CA ALA A 492 20.00 -5.77 18.56
C ALA A 492 20.20 -4.40 17.89
N ARG A 493 21.15 -4.31 16.98
CA ARG A 493 21.31 -3.13 16.11
C ARG A 493 20.33 -3.25 14.95
N LEU A 494 19.30 -2.41 14.94
CA LEU A 494 18.20 -2.44 13.99
C LEU A 494 18.34 -1.32 12.95
N LYS A 495 18.11 -1.65 11.67
CA LYS A 495 17.95 -0.68 10.58
C LYS A 495 16.53 -0.82 10.00
N ARG A 496 15.84 0.30 9.76
CA ARG A 496 14.61 0.32 8.95
C ARG A 496 14.90 -0.27 7.57
N HIS A 497 13.96 -1.03 7.00
CA HIS A 497 14.05 -1.41 5.60
C HIS A 497 13.81 -0.18 4.72
N ASP A 498 14.68 0.08 3.74
CA ASP A 498 14.74 1.37 3.05
C ASP A 498 13.40 1.73 2.37
N TRP A 499 12.71 0.73 1.79
CA TRP A 499 11.40 0.87 1.12
C TRP A 499 10.17 0.98 2.05
N HIS A 500 10.30 0.79 3.36
CA HIS A 500 9.12 0.75 4.26
C HIS A 500 8.75 2.13 4.83
N MET A 501 7.62 2.70 4.40
CA MET A 501 7.28 4.12 4.65
C MET A 501 6.89 4.48 6.10
N LYS A 502 6.41 3.54 6.92
CA LYS A 502 6.00 3.82 8.32
C LYS A 502 7.17 3.62 9.29
N LEU A 503 7.28 4.47 10.31
CA LEU A 503 8.26 4.27 11.39
C LEU A 503 7.74 3.27 12.42
N LEU A 504 8.57 2.31 12.83
CA LEU A 504 8.30 1.49 14.01
C LEU A 504 8.33 2.36 15.26
N LYS A 505 7.36 2.17 16.15
CA LYS A 505 7.17 2.90 17.40
C LYS A 505 7.58 2.01 18.58
N SER A 506 8.28 2.58 19.55
CA SER A 506 8.61 1.89 20.79
C SER A 506 7.33 1.56 21.57
N GLU A 507 7.37 0.44 22.29
CA GLU A 507 6.25 -0.07 23.10
C GLU A 507 5.06 -0.61 22.25
N ASP A 508 5.17 -0.71 20.91
CA ASP A 508 4.15 -1.34 20.04
C ASP A 508 4.47 -2.83 19.72
N PRO A 509 3.49 -3.75 19.77
CA PRO A 509 3.70 -5.17 19.44
C PRO A 509 4.25 -5.38 18.03
N THR A 510 5.33 -6.16 17.95
CA THR A 510 6.15 -6.34 16.75
C THR A 510 6.51 -7.83 16.59
N THR A 511 6.34 -8.40 15.40
CA THR A 511 6.72 -9.78 15.11
C THR A 511 8.21 -9.84 14.73
N VAL A 512 8.95 -10.75 15.37
CA VAL A 512 10.35 -11.02 15.08
C VAL A 512 10.56 -12.48 14.69
N SER A 513 11.39 -12.70 13.67
CA SER A 513 11.94 -14.02 13.31
C SER A 513 13.41 -14.03 13.72
N ALA A 514 13.75 -14.86 14.70
CA ALA A 514 15.09 -14.93 15.30
C ALA A 514 15.53 -16.40 15.41
N GLY A 515 16.61 -16.76 14.71
CA GLY A 515 16.99 -18.16 14.51
C GLY A 515 15.84 -18.94 13.86
N TRP A 516 15.49 -20.10 14.43
CA TRP A 516 14.35 -20.89 13.99
C TRP A 516 12.99 -20.26 14.35
N ARG A 517 12.91 -19.54 15.48
CA ARG A 517 11.64 -19.18 16.11
C ARG A 517 11.01 -17.89 15.55
N ARG A 518 9.68 -17.85 15.52
CA ARG A 518 8.87 -16.65 15.26
C ARG A 518 8.04 -16.32 16.49
N TYR A 519 8.09 -15.07 16.94
CA TYR A 519 7.28 -14.62 18.07
C TYR A 519 6.99 -13.12 18.00
N GLN A 520 5.89 -12.71 18.62
CA GLN A 520 5.59 -11.30 18.85
C GLN A 520 6.22 -10.85 20.16
N THR A 521 6.83 -9.67 20.17
CA THR A 521 7.46 -9.04 21.34
C THR A 521 7.16 -7.53 21.36
N ILE A 522 7.52 -6.84 22.45
CA ILE A 522 7.33 -5.40 22.61
C ILE A 522 8.70 -4.72 22.72
N PRO A 523 9.26 -4.20 21.60
CA PRO A 523 10.58 -3.59 21.58
C PRO A 523 10.58 -2.14 22.09
N ILE A 524 11.73 -1.75 22.67
CA ILE A 524 12.09 -0.37 22.99
C ILE A 524 13.26 0.02 22.11
N TYR A 525 13.09 1.07 21.32
CA TYR A 525 14.13 1.63 20.46
C TYR A 525 14.89 2.75 21.19
N ALA A 526 16.18 2.90 20.92
CA ALA A 526 17.04 3.93 21.48
C ALA A 526 18.08 4.43 20.47
N MET A 527 18.43 5.71 20.59
CA MET A 527 19.46 6.39 19.79
C MET A 527 20.69 6.67 20.64
N GLU A 528 21.88 6.52 20.06
CA GLU A 528 23.12 6.98 20.68
C GLU A 528 23.21 8.52 20.56
N LEU A 529 23.43 9.20 21.67
CA LEU A 529 23.70 10.65 21.73
C LEU A 529 25.21 10.93 21.62
N ASP A 530 25.58 12.17 21.30
CA ASP A 530 26.99 12.65 21.30
C ASP A 530 27.76 12.34 22.61
N THR A 531 27.03 12.12 23.71
CA THR A 531 27.55 11.75 25.03
C THR A 531 27.85 10.25 25.20
N LYS A 532 27.70 9.44 24.14
CA LYS A 532 27.75 7.96 24.14
C LYS A 532 26.71 7.29 25.06
N GLN A 533 25.64 8.00 25.41
CA GLN A 533 24.51 7.45 26.14
C GLN A 533 23.39 7.10 25.16
N HIS A 534 22.67 6.02 25.44
CA HIS A 534 21.55 5.58 24.63
C HIS A 534 20.24 6.10 25.21
N GLU A 535 19.57 7.03 24.53
CA GLU A 535 18.28 7.56 24.94
C GLU A 535 17.12 6.84 24.23
N SER A 536 16.07 6.47 24.98
CA SER A 536 14.89 5.82 24.46
C SER A 536 14.16 6.73 23.46
N ALA A 537 14.10 6.30 22.20
CA ALA A 537 13.38 6.99 21.16
C ALA A 537 11.91 6.54 21.14
N LYS A 538 10.99 7.44 20.79
CA LYS A 538 9.58 7.07 20.57
C LYS A 538 9.38 6.30 19.26
N TYR A 539 10.22 6.57 18.26
CA TYR A 539 10.19 5.95 16.94
C TYR A 539 11.63 5.66 16.48
N ILE A 540 11.80 4.68 15.59
CA ILE A 540 13.08 4.43 14.92
C ILE A 540 13.48 5.61 14.01
N PRO A 541 14.79 5.86 13.79
CA PRO A 541 15.27 6.82 12.81
C PRO A 541 14.95 6.38 11.37
N GLN A 542 14.93 7.32 10.42
CA GLN A 542 14.59 7.01 9.03
C GLN A 542 15.70 6.28 8.27
N TYR A 543 16.97 6.65 8.44
CA TYR A 543 18.09 6.16 7.62
C TYR A 543 19.24 5.55 8.42
N GLU A 544 19.27 5.80 9.72
CA GLU A 544 20.33 5.36 10.63
C GLU A 544 20.00 4.01 11.28
N HIS A 545 20.99 3.40 11.92
CA HIS A 545 20.76 2.28 12.82
C HIS A 545 20.35 2.80 14.19
N CYS A 546 19.45 2.09 14.86
CA CYS A 546 19.12 2.31 16.27
C CYS A 546 19.40 1.04 17.09
N LEU A 547 19.49 1.22 18.40
CA LEU A 547 19.51 0.10 19.35
C LEU A 547 18.06 -0.32 19.61
N ALA A 548 17.74 -1.59 19.41
CA ALA A 548 16.46 -2.19 19.78
C ALA A 548 16.68 -3.14 20.97
N MET A 549 15.84 -3.01 22.00
CA MET A 549 15.88 -3.86 23.20
C MET A 549 14.51 -4.50 23.41
N PHE A 550 14.45 -5.83 23.47
CA PHE A 550 13.21 -6.60 23.57
C PHE A 550 13.41 -7.91 24.33
N TRP A 551 12.32 -8.61 24.64
CA TRP A 551 12.33 -9.85 25.42
C TRP A 551 11.89 -11.04 24.57
N GLY A 552 12.56 -12.18 24.71
CA GLY A 552 12.25 -13.41 23.97
C GLY A 552 13.29 -14.52 24.16
N PRO A 553 13.10 -15.67 23.49
CA PRO A 553 14.11 -16.73 23.42
C PRO A 553 15.43 -16.17 22.88
N LEU A 554 16.53 -16.44 23.58
CA LEU A 554 17.84 -15.91 23.22
C LEU A 554 18.30 -16.49 21.88
N ALA A 555 18.96 -15.65 21.09
CA ALA A 555 19.68 -16.04 19.89
C ALA A 555 21.16 -15.67 20.07
N PRO A 556 22.11 -16.43 19.49
CA PRO A 556 23.53 -16.14 19.56
C PRO A 556 23.88 -14.73 19.05
N PRO A 557 25.00 -14.13 19.51
CA PRO A 557 25.51 -12.88 18.95
C PRO A 557 25.66 -12.94 17.43
N HIS A 558 25.47 -11.81 16.76
CA HIS A 558 25.51 -11.68 15.30
C HIS A 558 24.39 -12.40 14.52
N THR A 559 23.47 -13.10 15.17
CA THR A 559 22.27 -13.65 14.53
C THR A 559 21.44 -12.53 13.89
N ARG A 560 21.00 -12.75 12.65
CA ARG A 560 20.14 -11.82 11.92
C ARG A 560 18.66 -12.05 12.27
N ILE A 561 17.95 -10.95 12.48
CA ILE A 561 16.53 -10.93 12.84
C ILE A 561 15.74 -10.20 11.75
N ALA A 562 14.65 -10.82 11.30
CA ALA A 562 13.64 -10.15 10.48
C ALA A 562 12.55 -9.55 11.36
N VAL A 563 12.19 -8.29 11.09
CA VAL A 563 11.12 -7.59 11.79
C VAL A 563 9.94 -7.40 10.83
N VAL A 564 8.80 -7.97 11.20
CA VAL A 564 7.59 -8.12 10.38
C VAL A 564 6.40 -7.53 11.13
N GLN A 565 5.42 -6.98 10.42
CA GLN A 565 4.20 -6.49 11.07
C GLN A 565 2.99 -6.50 10.13
N GLY A 566 2.12 -7.51 10.30
CA GLY A 566 0.83 -7.63 9.60
C GLY A 566 0.90 -8.39 8.26
N ASN A 567 -0.13 -9.20 7.99
CA ASN A 567 -0.20 -10.06 6.79
C ASN A 567 -0.76 -9.35 5.55
N LYS A 568 -1.31 -8.12 5.69
CA LYS A 568 -2.10 -7.41 4.67
C LYS A 568 -1.37 -6.27 3.93
N GLU A 569 -0.07 -6.04 4.18
CA GLU A 569 0.69 -4.97 3.50
C GLU A 569 1.54 -5.51 2.33
N VAL A 570 1.71 -4.69 1.29
CA VAL A 570 2.44 -5.04 0.04
C VAL A 570 3.92 -5.31 0.29
N PHE A 571 4.54 -4.61 1.24
CA PHE A 571 5.92 -4.86 1.67
C PHE A 571 5.94 -5.26 3.15
N ARG A 572 6.11 -6.56 3.41
CA ARG A 572 5.82 -7.18 4.71
C ARG A 572 6.94 -7.08 5.76
N ILE A 573 8.19 -6.83 5.35
CA ILE A 573 9.33 -6.59 6.25
C ILE A 573 9.46 -5.09 6.56
N ARG A 574 9.53 -4.74 7.85
CA ARG A 574 9.68 -3.34 8.29
C ARG A 574 11.12 -2.96 8.63
N ALA A 575 11.89 -3.90 9.16
CA ALA A 575 13.27 -3.68 9.56
C ALA A 575 14.09 -4.98 9.55
N THR A 576 15.41 -4.82 9.51
CA THR A 576 16.38 -5.90 9.75
C THR A 576 17.19 -5.54 10.98
N ALA A 577 17.55 -6.54 11.79
CA ALA A 577 18.37 -6.32 12.96
C ALA A 577 19.44 -7.42 13.11
N VAL A 578 20.49 -7.12 13.87
CA VAL A 578 21.57 -8.06 14.20
C VAL A 578 21.74 -8.06 15.72
N VAL A 579 21.69 -9.24 16.34
CA VAL A 579 21.90 -9.42 17.78
C VAL A 579 23.31 -8.95 18.16
N LEU A 580 23.42 -8.17 19.23
CA LEU A 580 24.69 -7.71 19.78
C LEU A 580 25.22 -8.72 20.80
N ASP A 581 26.55 -8.82 20.92
CA ASP A 581 27.19 -9.55 22.03
C ASP A 581 26.77 -8.90 23.37
N PRO A 582 26.33 -9.69 24.38
CA PRO A 582 26.03 -9.21 25.72
C PRO A 582 27.06 -8.27 26.36
N LYS A 583 28.35 -8.39 26.03
CA LYS A 583 29.43 -7.48 26.48
C LYS A 583 29.25 -6.04 25.99
N HIS A 584 28.55 -5.84 24.87
CA HIS A 584 28.26 -4.54 24.26
C HIS A 584 26.87 -3.99 24.65
N HIS A 585 26.13 -4.66 25.55
CA HIS A 585 24.83 -4.20 26.00
C HIS A 585 24.92 -2.83 26.70
N SER A 586 24.22 -1.85 26.14
CA SER A 586 24.19 -0.47 26.62
C SER A 586 22.97 -0.20 27.50
N LYS A 587 23.13 0.63 28.53
CA LYS A 587 21.99 1.06 29.35
C LYS A 587 21.16 2.10 28.60
N ILE A 588 19.89 1.79 28.37
CA ILE A 588 18.93 2.73 27.77
C ILE A 588 18.32 3.59 28.88
N VAL A 589 18.34 4.92 28.68
CA VAL A 589 17.74 5.91 29.59
C VAL A 589 16.64 6.71 28.91
N LYS A 590 15.72 7.30 29.67
CA LYS A 590 14.65 8.20 29.18
C LYS A 590 14.78 9.54 29.90
N GLU A 591 14.96 10.66 29.19
CA GLU A 591 14.88 11.99 29.81
C GLU A 591 13.45 12.22 30.29
N SER A 592 13.28 12.34 31.59
CA SER A 592 12.06 12.81 32.23
C SER A 592 12.27 14.23 32.76
N LYS A 593 11.27 15.10 32.61
CA LYS A 593 11.38 16.52 32.96
C LYS A 593 10.54 16.81 34.20
N LEU A 594 11.18 16.78 35.37
CA LEU A 594 10.53 17.24 36.60
C LEU A 594 10.28 18.74 36.49
N LYS A 595 9.00 19.12 36.60
CA LYS A 595 8.56 20.51 36.53
C LYS A 595 8.56 21.10 37.94
N GLY A 596 8.99 22.34 38.08
CA GLY A 596 8.93 23.07 39.33
C GLY A 596 8.43 24.49 39.16
N LYS A 597 7.74 25.00 40.19
CA LYS A 597 7.24 26.39 40.23
C LYS A 597 7.96 27.19 41.32
N PRO A 598 8.36 28.44 41.04
CA PRO A 598 8.96 29.31 42.05
C PRO A 598 7.91 29.72 43.09
N HIS A 599 8.23 29.51 44.37
CA HIS A 599 7.37 29.88 45.49
C HIS A 599 7.68 31.29 46.02
N LYS A 600 8.91 31.79 45.79
CA LYS A 600 9.35 33.16 46.13
C LYS A 600 10.59 33.51 45.31
N ILE A 601 10.78 34.77 44.94
CA ILE A 601 11.97 35.20 44.18
C ILE A 601 12.71 36.29 44.94
N ARG A 602 14.03 36.13 45.10
CA ARG A 602 14.93 37.07 45.77
C ARG A 602 16.20 37.23 44.92
N GLY A 603 16.16 38.20 44.01
CA GLY A 603 17.25 38.43 43.04
C GLY A 603 17.44 37.20 42.15
N ARG A 604 18.61 36.56 42.25
CA ARG A 604 18.96 35.33 41.50
C ARG A 604 18.61 34.03 42.22
N ARG A 605 18.03 34.08 43.43
CA ARG A 605 17.66 32.89 44.22
C ARG A 605 16.15 32.74 44.36
N ALA A 606 15.66 31.52 44.25
CA ALA A 606 14.23 31.19 44.43
C ALA A 606 14.06 29.79 45.05
N PRO A 607 13.16 29.60 46.04
CA PRO A 607 12.68 28.29 46.41
C PRO A 607 11.73 27.78 45.33
N ILE A 608 11.99 26.59 44.79
CA ILE A 608 11.21 25.93 43.75
C ILE A 608 10.52 24.72 44.37
N LYS A 609 9.19 24.61 44.22
CA LYS A 609 8.48 23.35 44.51
C LYS A 609 8.47 22.49 43.25
N PHE A 610 8.96 21.25 43.31
CA PHE A 610 8.92 20.30 42.19
C PHE A 610 7.66 19.42 42.24
N THR A 611 7.27 18.86 41.08
CA THR A 611 6.11 17.97 40.94
C THR A 611 6.47 16.79 40.01
N PRO A 612 6.24 15.53 40.43
CA PRO A 612 5.80 15.09 41.76
C PRO A 612 6.79 15.48 42.88
N ASP A 613 6.31 15.45 44.13
CA ASP A 613 7.13 15.75 45.30
C ASP A 613 8.34 14.80 45.33
N THR A 614 9.51 15.38 45.08
CA THR A 614 10.77 14.65 44.90
C THR A 614 11.62 14.80 46.15
N ASP A 615 12.30 13.72 46.54
CA ASP A 615 13.31 13.72 47.60
C ASP A 615 14.45 14.69 47.23
N VAL A 616 14.42 15.88 47.85
CA VAL A 616 15.27 17.01 47.46
C VAL A 616 16.74 16.74 47.80
N ASP A 617 17.00 15.97 48.86
CA ASP A 617 18.36 15.68 49.32
C ASP A 617 19.15 14.85 48.29
N LYS A 618 18.46 14.00 47.51
CA LYS A 618 19.06 13.23 46.40
C LYS A 618 19.38 14.04 45.15
N VAL A 619 18.87 15.27 45.03
CA VAL A 619 19.03 16.14 43.85
C VAL A 619 19.78 17.45 44.16
N ILE A 620 20.37 17.57 45.36
CA ILE A 620 21.28 18.67 45.68
C ILE A 620 22.42 18.71 44.68
N GLY A 621 22.66 19.89 44.11
CA GLY A 621 23.67 20.11 43.09
C GLY A 621 23.22 19.85 41.65
N ALA A 622 22.01 19.35 41.40
CA ALA A 622 21.49 19.12 40.06
C ALA A 622 21.40 20.42 39.24
N SER A 623 21.66 20.32 37.93
CA SER A 623 21.53 21.43 36.99
C SER A 623 20.07 21.57 36.54
N ILE A 624 19.57 22.80 36.54
CA ILE A 624 18.17 23.14 36.21
C ILE A 624 18.12 24.26 35.16
N ARG A 625 16.98 24.39 34.48
CA ARG A 625 16.72 25.47 33.51
C ARG A 625 15.28 25.93 33.57
N THR A 626 14.99 27.20 33.31
CA THR A 626 13.61 27.63 32.98
C THR A 626 13.26 27.25 31.53
N TRP A 627 11.98 27.33 31.14
CA TRP A 627 11.59 27.31 29.71
C TRP A 627 12.21 28.46 28.91
N THR A 628 12.47 29.60 29.56
CA THR A 628 13.22 30.76 29.05
C THR A 628 14.74 30.54 29.02
N GLU A 629 15.20 29.29 29.09
CA GLU A 629 16.59 28.82 29.07
C GLU A 629 17.55 29.39 30.15
N ILE A 630 17.02 30.04 31.19
CA ILE A 630 17.81 30.55 32.30
C ILE A 630 18.33 29.36 33.12
N ARG A 631 19.62 29.06 32.97
CA ARG A 631 20.30 27.98 33.70
C ARG A 631 20.45 28.33 35.18
N GLY A 632 20.34 27.32 36.03
CA GLY A 632 20.56 27.39 37.48
C GLY A 632 21.02 26.06 38.07
N LYS A 633 21.12 26.02 39.39
CA LYS A 633 21.52 24.85 40.18
C LYS A 633 20.65 24.73 41.44
N VAL A 634 20.40 23.49 41.87
CA VAL A 634 19.81 23.20 43.19
C VAL A 634 20.90 23.33 44.27
N ASP A 635 20.70 24.20 45.26
CA ASP A 635 21.72 24.52 46.27
C ASP A 635 21.51 23.75 47.58
N GLU A 636 20.28 23.72 48.10
CA GLU A 636 19.94 23.13 49.41
C GLU A 636 18.46 22.73 49.48
N ALA A 637 18.14 21.67 50.22
CA ALA A 637 16.77 21.33 50.59
C ALA A 637 16.19 22.33 51.60
N THR A 638 14.87 22.46 51.65
CA THR A 638 14.20 23.21 52.72
C THR A 638 13.47 22.27 53.68
N LYS A 639 13.18 22.75 54.90
CA LYS A 639 12.38 22.00 55.90
C LYS A 639 10.93 21.70 55.48
N LYS A 640 10.52 22.03 54.25
CA LYS A 640 9.21 21.70 53.68
C LYS A 640 9.41 20.71 52.54
N GLU A 641 8.74 19.58 52.60
CA GLU A 641 8.82 18.52 51.59
C GLU A 641 8.54 19.06 50.17
N GLY A 642 9.32 18.56 49.20
CA GLY A 642 9.21 18.95 47.79
C GLY A 642 9.74 20.34 47.41
N ILE A 643 10.26 21.15 48.35
CA ILE A 643 10.77 22.49 48.07
C ILE A 643 12.30 22.58 48.23
N ALA A 644 12.98 22.95 47.15
CA ALA A 644 14.43 23.15 47.08
C ALA A 644 14.77 24.65 46.91
N LYS A 645 15.87 25.15 47.49
CA LYS A 645 16.38 26.49 47.12
C LYS A 645 17.35 26.36 45.95
N CYS A 646 17.16 27.22 44.96
CA CYS A 646 17.92 27.20 43.71
C CYS A 646 18.48 28.58 43.37
N THR A 647 19.69 28.61 42.81
CA THR A 647 20.35 29.82 42.27
C THR A 647 20.37 29.77 40.74
N PHE A 648 19.97 30.87 40.10
CA PHE A 648 19.91 31.03 38.64
C PHE A 648 20.93 32.06 38.14
N LYS A 649 21.31 32.01 36.85
CA LYS A 649 22.26 32.97 36.26
C LYS A 649 21.70 34.41 36.21
N SER A 650 20.40 34.56 36.00
CA SER A 650 19.67 35.83 36.00
C SER A 650 18.43 35.73 36.91
N LYS A 651 17.72 36.85 37.09
CA LYS A 651 16.42 36.87 37.79
C LYS A 651 15.37 36.18 36.92
N ILE A 652 14.69 35.19 37.48
CA ILE A 652 13.53 34.51 36.88
C ILE A 652 12.22 35.24 37.26
N ASP A 653 11.13 34.96 36.55
CA ASP A 653 9.78 35.44 36.87
C ASP A 653 8.99 34.43 37.72
N PHE A 654 7.95 34.87 38.43
CA PHE A 654 7.08 34.02 39.24
C PHE A 654 6.21 33.09 38.37
N HIS A 655 5.94 33.48 37.14
CA HIS A 655 5.20 32.66 36.18
C HIS A 655 6.06 31.61 35.46
N ASP A 656 7.40 31.73 35.50
CA ASP A 656 8.31 30.74 34.90
C ASP A 656 8.02 29.32 35.43
N THR A 657 8.30 28.31 34.61
CA THR A 657 8.39 26.93 35.08
C THR A 657 9.83 26.47 34.96
N VAL A 658 10.36 25.98 36.07
CA VAL A 658 11.69 25.38 36.17
C VAL A 658 11.60 23.93 35.74
N ILE A 659 12.63 23.44 35.07
CA ILE A 659 12.77 22.08 34.57
C ILE A 659 14.07 21.50 35.11
N MET A 660 13.97 20.33 35.74
CA MET A 660 15.10 19.50 36.09
C MET A 660 15.07 18.23 35.22
N PRO A 661 16.06 17.99 34.36
CA PRO A 661 16.17 16.75 33.60
C PRO A 661 16.60 15.62 34.53
N VAL A 662 15.87 14.51 34.52
CA VAL A 662 16.14 13.30 35.28
C VAL A 662 16.11 12.11 34.34
N PHE A 663 17.23 11.42 34.22
CA PHE A 663 17.37 10.24 33.37
C PHE A 663 17.02 8.99 34.17
N ARG A 664 15.98 8.28 33.74
CA ARG A 664 15.59 6.98 34.34
C ARG A 664 16.01 5.85 33.40
N GLN A 665 16.65 4.81 33.94
CA GLN A 665 16.92 3.58 33.17
C GLN A 665 15.59 2.92 32.77
N VAL A 666 15.52 2.48 31.52
CA VAL A 666 14.36 1.80 30.93
C VAL A 666 14.66 0.31 30.83
N GLU A 667 13.67 -0.53 31.11
CA GLU A 667 13.71 -1.99 30.91
C GLU A 667 12.67 -2.39 29.85
N ALA A 668 12.97 -3.42 29.07
CA ALA A 668 12.02 -3.96 28.09
C ALA A 668 10.89 -4.74 28.80
N PRO A 669 9.64 -4.64 28.33
CA PRO A 669 8.55 -5.49 28.83
C PRO A 669 8.89 -6.97 28.65
N ARG A 670 8.70 -7.77 29.69
CA ARG A 670 9.00 -9.22 29.69
C ARG A 670 7.89 -10.02 29.00
N VAL A 671 7.65 -9.72 27.74
CA VAL A 671 6.53 -10.23 26.94
C VAL A 671 7.07 -10.84 25.65
N HIS A 672 6.72 -12.11 25.41
CA HIS A 672 6.87 -12.75 24.11
C HIS A 672 5.72 -13.74 23.90
N TYR A 673 5.24 -13.87 22.67
CA TYR A 673 4.20 -14.83 22.28
C TYR A 673 4.65 -15.60 21.04
N PRO A 674 4.83 -16.93 21.08
CA PRO A 674 5.17 -17.71 19.90
C PRO A 674 4.04 -17.65 18.87
N LEU A 675 4.38 -17.62 17.58
CA LEU A 675 3.40 -17.65 16.50
C LEU A 675 3.24 -19.08 15.99
N ALA A 676 2.15 -19.74 16.39
CA ALA A 676 1.70 -20.99 15.78
C ALA A 676 1.02 -20.68 14.44
N ALA A 677 1.42 -21.36 13.36
CA ALA A 677 0.89 -21.12 12.01
C ALA A 677 -0.44 -21.84 11.73
N LEU A 678 -0.74 -22.88 12.52
CA LEU A 678 -1.85 -23.83 12.29
C LEU A 678 -3.05 -23.64 13.23
N GLU A 679 -3.18 -22.45 13.82
CA GLU A 679 -4.37 -22.04 14.58
C GLU A 679 -4.93 -20.72 14.01
N PRO A 680 -6.28 -20.56 13.90
CA PRO A 680 -6.88 -19.31 13.46
C PRO A 680 -6.68 -18.19 14.51
N HIS A 681 -5.69 -17.32 14.30
CA HIS A 681 -5.41 -16.21 15.22
C HIS A 681 -6.42 -15.07 15.09
N ASP A 682 -7.48 -15.13 15.90
CA ASP A 682 -8.25 -13.96 16.28
C ASP A 682 -7.36 -12.94 17.02
N TYR A 683 -7.56 -11.65 16.73
CA TYR A 683 -6.73 -10.56 17.25
C TYR A 683 -6.85 -10.41 18.78
N ILE A 684 -5.77 -10.66 19.52
CA ILE A 684 -5.75 -10.43 20.98
C ILE A 684 -5.72 -8.93 21.30
N VAL A 685 -6.82 -8.44 21.87
CA VAL A 685 -6.89 -7.14 22.57
C VAL A 685 -6.22 -7.29 23.94
N PRO A 686 -5.35 -6.36 24.39
CA PRO A 686 -4.69 -6.46 25.69
C PRO A 686 -5.67 -6.27 26.84
N VAL A 687 -6.09 -7.37 27.48
CA VAL A 687 -6.90 -7.34 28.71
C VAL A 687 -6.04 -6.88 29.88
N ASN A 688 -6.33 -5.69 30.41
CA ASN A 688 -5.65 -5.18 31.59
C ASN A 688 -6.08 -5.96 32.84
N LYS A 689 -5.13 -6.61 33.53
CA LYS A 689 -5.41 -7.53 34.65
C LYS A 689 -6.01 -6.82 35.89
N ASP A 690 -5.89 -5.50 35.97
CA ASP A 690 -6.48 -4.73 37.07
C ASP A 690 -8.03 -4.63 36.97
N SER A 691 -8.60 -4.68 35.77
CA SER A 691 -10.06 -4.58 35.54
C SER A 691 -10.83 -5.79 36.09
N LEU A 692 -10.20 -6.97 36.13
CA LEU A 692 -10.83 -8.21 36.60
C LEU A 692 -11.13 -8.22 38.11
N LYS A 693 -10.54 -7.30 38.89
CA LYS A 693 -10.74 -7.23 40.35
C LYS A 693 -11.91 -6.31 40.78
N GLN A 694 -12.51 -5.55 39.86
CA GLN A 694 -13.54 -4.55 40.20
C GLN A 694 -14.97 -4.94 39.82
N GLY A 695 -15.20 -6.14 39.27
CA GLY A 695 -16.55 -6.68 39.07
C GLY A 695 -17.37 -5.96 37.99
N ASP A 696 -16.72 -5.36 36.99
CA ASP A 696 -17.38 -4.67 35.88
C ASP A 696 -18.32 -5.62 35.10
N PRO A 697 -19.63 -5.30 34.98
CA PRO A 697 -20.58 -6.07 34.19
C PRO A 697 -20.21 -6.18 32.70
N ALA A 698 -19.50 -5.20 32.13
CA ALA A 698 -19.09 -5.23 30.72
C ALA A 698 -18.09 -6.35 30.44
N ALA A 699 -17.13 -6.57 31.34
CA ALA A 699 -16.14 -7.64 31.23
C ALA A 699 -16.78 -9.04 31.35
N HIS A 700 -17.75 -9.20 32.26
CA HIS A 700 -18.51 -10.45 32.39
C HIS A 700 -19.43 -10.72 31.18
N ARG A 701 -19.95 -9.67 30.53
CA ARG A 701 -20.74 -9.79 29.31
C ARG A 701 -19.91 -10.24 28.11
N GLN A 702 -18.66 -9.75 27.98
CA GLN A 702 -17.72 -10.25 26.96
C GLN A 702 -17.33 -11.72 27.20
N LEU A 703 -17.11 -12.12 28.47
CA LEU A 703 -16.78 -13.52 28.82
C LEU A 703 -17.94 -14.50 28.52
N ARG A 704 -19.20 -14.09 28.73
CA ARG A 704 -20.37 -14.91 28.32
C ARG A 704 -20.54 -15.01 26.81
N LEU A 705 -20.25 -13.95 26.05
CA LEU A 705 -20.32 -13.98 24.59
C LEU A 705 -19.25 -14.92 23.99
N ALA A 706 -18.08 -15.04 24.63
CA ALA A 706 -17.07 -16.04 24.25
C ALA A 706 -17.47 -17.49 24.58
N GLN A 707 -18.38 -17.70 25.54
CA GLN A 707 -18.84 -19.04 25.97
C GLN A 707 -20.12 -19.51 25.25
N GLN A 708 -20.70 -18.73 24.34
CA GLN A 708 -21.93 -19.06 23.60
C GLN A 708 -21.70 -19.37 22.12
N ARG A 709 -20.61 -20.07 21.77
CA ARG A 709 -20.41 -20.67 20.44
C ARG A 709 -20.21 -22.18 20.55
N LEU A 710 -21.32 -22.89 20.30
CA LEU A 710 -21.49 -24.27 19.85
C LEU A 710 -20.76 -25.40 20.62
N SER A 711 -21.55 -26.27 21.23
CA SER A 711 -21.17 -27.61 21.68
C SER A 711 -20.90 -28.53 20.49
N ALA A 712 -19.80 -29.28 20.53
CA ALA A 712 -19.36 -30.16 19.44
C ALA A 712 -20.10 -31.53 19.38
N GLU A 713 -21.27 -31.66 20.00
CA GLU A 713 -21.98 -32.95 20.13
C GLU A 713 -22.95 -33.27 18.96
N ASP A 714 -23.20 -32.32 18.05
CA ASP A 714 -24.15 -32.47 16.93
C ASP A 714 -23.51 -32.93 15.59
N PHE A 715 -22.20 -33.18 15.54
CA PHE A 715 -21.43 -33.37 14.28
C PHE A 715 -20.88 -34.79 14.06
N ALA A 716 -21.72 -35.82 14.21
CA ALA A 716 -21.37 -37.21 13.89
C ALA A 716 -22.15 -37.72 12.67
N VAL A 717 -21.55 -37.63 11.47
CA VAL A 717 -22.01 -38.34 10.26
C VAL A 717 -20.94 -39.35 9.86
N ASN A 718 -21.32 -40.60 9.62
CA ASN A 718 -20.36 -41.66 9.28
C ASN A 718 -20.12 -41.75 7.77
N VAL A 719 -18.96 -42.29 7.39
CA VAL A 719 -18.59 -42.49 5.98
C VAL A 719 -19.56 -43.48 5.32
N GLY A 720 -20.43 -42.98 4.44
CA GLY A 720 -21.38 -43.78 3.65
C GLY A 720 -22.85 -43.42 3.81
N GLU A 721 -23.20 -42.44 4.65
CA GLU A 721 -24.58 -41.91 4.78
C GLU A 721 -24.79 -40.66 3.92
N ASP A 722 -26.03 -40.43 3.48
CA ASP A 722 -26.40 -39.22 2.73
C ASP A 722 -26.23 -37.96 3.60
N LEU A 723 -25.73 -36.88 2.99
CA LEU A 723 -25.49 -35.62 3.70
C LEU A 723 -26.81 -35.01 4.21
N PRO A 724 -26.82 -34.40 5.42
CA PRO A 724 -27.99 -33.70 5.95
C PRO A 724 -28.54 -32.65 4.98
N GLU A 725 -29.87 -32.48 4.93
CA GLU A 725 -30.51 -31.53 3.99
C GLU A 725 -30.00 -30.09 4.13
N ASN A 726 -29.54 -29.73 5.33
CA ASN A 726 -28.97 -28.43 5.71
C ASN A 726 -27.43 -28.33 5.57
N TYR A 727 -26.74 -29.33 4.98
CA TYR A 727 -25.28 -29.30 4.78
C TYR A 727 -24.80 -28.06 3.99
N GLY A 728 -25.64 -27.49 3.11
CA GLY A 728 -25.35 -26.26 2.39
C GLY A 728 -25.19 -25.03 3.30
N ASP A 729 -25.82 -25.04 4.48
CA ASP A 729 -25.81 -23.94 5.44
C ASP A 729 -24.62 -24.02 6.42
N TRP A 730 -23.78 -25.06 6.30
CA TRP A 730 -22.63 -25.30 7.18
C TRP A 730 -21.37 -24.55 6.74
N PHE A 731 -21.37 -23.98 5.53
CA PHE A 731 -20.36 -23.02 5.11
C PHE A 731 -20.64 -21.65 5.73
N PRO A 732 -19.61 -20.90 6.19
CA PRO A 732 -19.82 -19.53 6.62
C PRO A 732 -20.41 -18.71 5.47
N GLU A 733 -21.54 -18.04 5.70
CA GLU A 733 -22.12 -17.15 4.70
C GLU A 733 -21.06 -16.16 4.23
N LYS A 734 -20.77 -16.15 2.92
CA LYS A 734 -19.90 -15.12 2.32
C LYS A 734 -20.46 -13.75 2.69
N ASP A 735 -19.58 -12.86 3.19
CA ASP A 735 -19.92 -11.46 3.47
C ASP A 735 -20.69 -10.91 2.26
N ILE A 736 -21.74 -10.12 2.50
CA ILE A 736 -22.52 -9.46 1.45
C ILE A 736 -21.59 -8.64 0.53
N LYS A 737 -20.43 -8.19 1.03
CA LYS A 737 -19.35 -7.51 0.29
C LYS A 737 -18.58 -8.40 -0.71
N ASP A 738 -18.65 -9.72 -0.55
CA ASP A 738 -18.05 -10.73 -1.44
C ASP A 738 -19.10 -11.41 -2.34
N LYS A 739 -20.38 -11.07 -2.22
CA LYS A 739 -21.42 -11.48 -3.17
C LYS A 739 -21.38 -10.56 -4.40
N ARG A 740 -21.45 -11.18 -5.59
CA ARG A 740 -21.56 -10.47 -6.86
C ARG A 740 -22.96 -9.85 -6.98
N ARG A 741 -23.03 -8.65 -7.54
CA ARG A 741 -24.26 -7.84 -7.59
C ARG A 741 -24.33 -7.00 -8.88
N ALA A 742 -25.55 -6.63 -9.25
CA ALA A 742 -25.82 -5.72 -10.35
C ALA A 742 -26.73 -4.57 -9.91
N GLY A 743 -26.67 -3.49 -10.68
CA GLY A 743 -27.47 -2.29 -10.44
C GLY A 743 -27.75 -1.47 -11.67
N ILE A 744 -28.64 -0.50 -11.49
CA ILE A 744 -29.08 0.41 -12.55
C ILE A 744 -28.65 1.83 -12.20
N LEU A 745 -28.06 2.52 -13.20
CA LEU A 745 -27.80 3.96 -13.16
C LEU A 745 -29.03 4.71 -13.70
N LEU A 746 -29.72 5.43 -12.81
CA LEU A 746 -30.88 6.25 -13.14
C LEU A 746 -30.98 7.41 -12.13
N HIS A 747 -30.94 8.65 -12.61
CA HIS A 747 -31.10 9.81 -11.72
C HIS A 747 -32.60 10.05 -11.41
N PRO A 748 -32.99 10.45 -10.18
CA PRO A 748 -34.40 10.67 -9.85
C PRO A 748 -35.14 11.65 -10.76
N THR A 749 -34.47 12.68 -11.29
CA THR A 749 -35.10 13.65 -12.22
C THR A 749 -35.56 13.02 -13.54
N SER A 750 -34.97 11.88 -13.91
CA SER A 750 -35.28 11.12 -15.13
C SER A 750 -36.47 10.19 -14.97
N LEU A 751 -37.00 10.02 -13.76
CA LEU A 751 -38.23 9.27 -13.55
C LEU A 751 -39.46 10.03 -14.11
N HIS A 752 -40.56 9.29 -14.19
CA HIS A 752 -41.89 9.88 -14.33
C HIS A 752 -42.22 10.76 -13.12
N GLY A 753 -43.20 11.63 -13.31
CA GLY A 753 -43.60 12.62 -12.34
C GLY A 753 -44.49 13.66 -13.01
N ASN A 754 -45.59 14.00 -12.33
CA ASN A 754 -46.69 14.78 -12.88
C ASN A 754 -46.28 16.20 -13.31
N TYR A 755 -45.15 16.72 -12.84
CA TYR A 755 -44.81 18.15 -12.93
C TYR A 755 -43.56 18.43 -13.77
N GLY A 756 -43.38 17.68 -14.87
CA GLY A 756 -42.28 17.89 -15.83
C GLY A 756 -40.88 17.44 -15.38
N ILE A 757 -40.78 16.81 -14.21
CA ILE A 757 -39.57 16.23 -13.63
C ILE A 757 -39.95 14.99 -12.82
N GLY A 758 -39.04 14.01 -12.69
CA GLY A 758 -39.16 12.98 -11.66
C GLY A 758 -38.81 13.51 -10.26
N ASP A 759 -39.52 13.04 -9.24
CA ASP A 759 -39.36 13.47 -7.85
C ASP A 759 -39.51 12.30 -6.87
N LEU A 760 -39.37 12.54 -5.56
CA LEU A 760 -39.36 11.52 -4.51
C LEU A 760 -40.77 10.99 -4.14
N GLY A 761 -41.70 11.04 -5.09
CA GLY A 761 -43.06 10.53 -5.00
C GLY A 761 -43.16 9.03 -5.37
N ASP A 762 -44.39 8.60 -5.66
CA ASP A 762 -44.73 7.18 -5.79
C ASP A 762 -43.94 6.44 -6.92
N ASP A 763 -43.53 7.13 -7.99
CA ASP A 763 -42.74 6.55 -9.09
C ASP A 763 -41.33 6.07 -8.69
N VAL A 764 -40.71 6.66 -7.67
CA VAL A 764 -39.44 6.14 -7.11
C VAL A 764 -39.66 4.80 -6.43
N PHE A 765 -40.80 4.60 -5.77
CA PHE A 765 -41.13 3.35 -5.11
C PHE A 765 -41.46 2.27 -6.16
N ASN A 766 -42.18 2.62 -7.22
CA ASN A 766 -42.41 1.75 -8.39
C ASN A 766 -41.09 1.31 -9.04
N PHE A 767 -40.15 2.23 -9.25
CA PHE A 767 -38.81 1.91 -9.75
C PHE A 767 -38.03 0.97 -8.82
N LEU A 768 -38.05 1.22 -7.51
CA LEU A 768 -37.39 0.36 -6.52
C LEU A 768 -38.00 -1.05 -6.46
N ASP A 769 -39.32 -1.15 -6.63
CA ASP A 769 -40.00 -2.44 -6.76
C ASP A 769 -39.60 -3.15 -8.05
N TRP A 770 -39.61 -2.49 -9.20
CA TRP A 770 -39.11 -3.07 -10.46
C TRP A 770 -37.64 -3.52 -10.36
N LEU A 771 -36.78 -2.71 -9.73
CA LEU A 771 -35.37 -3.03 -9.52
C LEU A 771 -35.21 -4.29 -8.67
N HIS A 772 -35.99 -4.44 -7.59
CA HIS A 772 -36.05 -5.66 -6.78
C HIS A 772 -36.54 -6.88 -7.58
N HIS A 773 -37.60 -6.72 -8.40
CA HIS A 773 -38.10 -7.80 -9.26
C HIS A 773 -37.08 -8.20 -10.35
N SER A 774 -36.24 -7.28 -10.83
CA SER A 774 -35.15 -7.60 -11.76
C SER A 774 -33.99 -8.41 -11.12
N GLY A 775 -33.93 -8.50 -9.78
CA GLY A 775 -32.81 -9.10 -9.06
C GLY A 775 -31.58 -8.19 -8.89
N CYS A 776 -31.64 -6.96 -9.40
CA CYS A 776 -30.66 -5.92 -9.10
C CYS A 776 -30.75 -5.49 -7.62
N SER A 777 -29.60 -5.17 -7.03
CA SER A 777 -29.47 -4.79 -5.61
C SER A 777 -28.69 -3.48 -5.39
N VAL A 778 -28.37 -2.77 -6.47
CA VAL A 778 -27.77 -1.42 -6.42
C VAL A 778 -28.57 -0.45 -7.28
N TRP A 779 -28.89 0.71 -6.73
CA TRP A 779 -29.34 1.88 -7.49
C TRP A 779 -28.24 2.92 -7.47
N GLN A 780 -27.65 3.23 -8.63
CA GLN A 780 -26.71 4.36 -8.73
C GLN A 780 -27.45 5.64 -9.08
N VAL A 781 -27.23 6.68 -8.27
CA VAL A 781 -27.75 8.03 -8.47
C VAL A 781 -26.61 9.01 -8.73
N LEU A 782 -26.79 9.88 -9.73
CA LEU A 782 -25.95 11.05 -9.96
C LEU A 782 -26.14 12.08 -8.83
N PRO A 783 -25.33 13.15 -8.74
CA PRO A 783 -25.29 14.00 -7.55
C PRO A 783 -26.64 14.69 -7.29
N LEU A 784 -27.25 14.44 -6.12
CA LEU A 784 -28.56 14.96 -5.73
C LEU A 784 -28.56 16.47 -5.34
N VAL A 785 -27.46 17.17 -5.57
CA VAL A 785 -27.27 18.58 -5.20
C VAL A 785 -28.01 19.52 -6.16
N PRO A 786 -28.43 20.72 -5.72
CA PRO A 786 -29.00 21.70 -6.64
C PRO A 786 -27.94 22.13 -7.68
N PRO A 787 -28.21 21.98 -8.99
CA PRO A 787 -27.25 22.36 -10.03
C PRO A 787 -27.01 23.87 -10.02
N GLY A 788 -25.80 24.29 -10.37
CA GLY A 788 -25.44 25.70 -10.46
C GLY A 788 -26.22 26.41 -11.57
N ARG A 789 -27.35 27.05 -11.23
CA ARG A 789 -28.12 27.86 -12.18
C ARG A 789 -27.52 29.27 -12.28
N LYS A 790 -27.02 29.63 -13.45
CA LYS A 790 -26.78 31.03 -13.83
C LYS A 790 -27.84 31.48 -14.81
N ALA A 791 -28.03 32.79 -14.95
CA ALA A 791 -28.85 33.33 -16.03
C ALA A 791 -28.31 32.87 -17.40
N ASN A 792 -29.12 32.10 -18.13
CA ASN A 792 -28.81 31.46 -19.41
C ASN A 792 -27.85 30.24 -19.36
N GLU A 793 -27.79 29.48 -18.26
CA GLU A 793 -27.14 28.16 -18.20
C GLU A 793 -28.14 27.12 -17.62
N GLU A 794 -28.22 25.90 -18.17
CA GLU A 794 -29.10 24.84 -17.62
C GLU A 794 -28.56 24.24 -16.30
N GLY A 795 -27.28 24.50 -16.00
CA GLY A 795 -26.60 24.07 -14.77
C GLY A 795 -26.17 22.61 -14.79
N SER A 796 -25.14 22.28 -14.00
CA SER A 796 -24.68 20.90 -13.80
C SER A 796 -24.74 20.53 -12.31
N PRO A 797 -25.18 19.32 -11.95
CA PRO A 797 -25.08 18.81 -10.58
C PRO A 797 -23.60 18.58 -10.16
N TYR A 798 -22.67 18.51 -11.11
CA TYR A 798 -21.22 18.46 -10.83
C TYR A 798 -20.62 19.83 -10.50
N SER A 799 -21.37 20.93 -10.70
CA SER A 799 -21.01 22.30 -10.34
C SER A 799 -22.09 22.98 -9.48
N GLY A 800 -22.69 22.23 -8.56
CA GLY A 800 -23.75 22.71 -7.67
C GLY A 800 -23.37 23.90 -6.77
N GLN A 801 -24.39 24.62 -6.30
CA GLN A 801 -24.24 25.81 -5.43
C GLN A 801 -23.84 25.47 -3.98
N ASP A 802 -24.02 24.21 -3.57
CA ASP A 802 -23.52 23.66 -2.31
C ASP A 802 -23.45 22.12 -2.45
N ALA A 803 -22.40 21.51 -1.91
CA ALA A 803 -22.13 20.08 -2.03
C ALA A 803 -22.93 19.19 -1.04
N ASN A 804 -23.70 19.79 -0.15
CA ASN A 804 -24.40 19.16 0.97
C ASN A 804 -25.93 19.32 0.86
N CYS A 805 -26.41 20.43 0.32
CA CYS A 805 -27.83 20.67 0.04
C CYS A 805 -28.42 19.64 -0.93
N GLY A 806 -29.68 19.28 -0.72
CA GLY A 806 -30.49 18.54 -1.68
C GLY A 806 -31.19 19.45 -2.69
N ASN A 807 -31.35 18.97 -3.92
CA ASN A 807 -32.12 19.64 -4.95
C ASN A 807 -33.62 19.63 -4.59
N THR A 808 -34.16 20.81 -4.25
CA THR A 808 -35.56 20.96 -3.82
C THR A 808 -36.58 20.59 -4.89
N LEU A 809 -36.23 20.61 -6.19
CA LEU A 809 -37.13 20.15 -7.26
C LEU A 809 -37.48 18.67 -7.15
N LEU A 810 -36.68 17.87 -6.44
CA LEU A 810 -36.95 16.46 -6.14
C LEU A 810 -38.00 16.27 -5.03
N ILE A 811 -38.48 17.32 -4.36
CA ILE A 811 -39.56 17.20 -3.38
C ILE A 811 -40.89 16.93 -4.12
N SER A 812 -41.54 15.81 -3.83
CA SER A 812 -42.87 15.49 -4.35
C SER A 812 -43.94 16.36 -3.69
N LEU A 813 -44.81 16.97 -4.51
CA LEU A 813 -45.90 17.80 -4.01
C LEU A 813 -47.05 16.93 -3.47
N GLU A 814 -47.27 15.74 -4.04
CA GLU A 814 -48.24 14.77 -3.57
C GLU A 814 -47.89 14.23 -2.18
N GLU A 815 -46.60 14.00 -1.90
CA GLU A 815 -46.13 13.68 -0.54
C GLU A 815 -46.35 14.84 0.44
N LEU A 816 -46.19 16.10 0.01
CA LEU A 816 -46.54 17.27 0.83
C LEU A 816 -48.05 17.38 1.09
N VAL A 817 -48.91 16.86 0.19
CA VAL A 817 -50.35 16.71 0.44
C VAL A 817 -50.62 15.57 1.43
N LYS A 818 -49.91 14.44 1.33
CA LYS A 818 -50.01 13.33 2.30
C LYS A 818 -49.54 13.76 3.72
N ASP A 819 -48.53 14.63 3.81
CA ASP A 819 -48.06 15.26 5.06
C ASP A 819 -48.97 16.40 5.56
N GLY A 820 -50.03 16.78 4.82
CA GLY A 820 -50.98 17.84 5.20
C GLY A 820 -50.44 19.27 5.08
N LEU A 821 -49.33 19.47 4.38
CA LEU A 821 -48.70 20.78 4.16
C LEU A 821 -49.23 21.48 2.89
N LEU A 822 -49.76 20.73 1.93
CA LEU A 822 -50.49 21.23 0.76
C LEU A 822 -51.89 20.60 0.67
N ASN A 823 -52.84 21.28 0.04
CA ASN A 823 -54.13 20.70 -0.31
C ASN A 823 -54.12 20.22 -1.78
N LYS A 824 -54.97 19.23 -2.10
CA LYS A 824 -55.02 18.62 -3.44
C LYS A 824 -55.44 19.60 -4.55
N ASP A 825 -56.22 20.64 -4.21
CA ASP A 825 -56.64 21.72 -5.10
C ASP A 825 -55.55 22.78 -5.36
N GLU A 826 -54.47 22.78 -4.57
CA GLU A 826 -53.31 23.66 -4.78
C GLU A 826 -52.26 23.05 -5.72
N LEU A 827 -52.40 21.76 -6.05
CA LEU A 827 -51.51 21.07 -6.98
C LEU A 827 -51.67 21.65 -8.40
N PRO A 828 -50.56 21.88 -9.11
CA PRO A 828 -50.62 22.40 -10.48
C PRO A 828 -51.18 21.33 -11.42
N LYS A 829 -51.65 21.75 -12.60
CA LYS A 829 -52.05 20.79 -13.64
C LYS A 829 -50.81 19.98 -14.07
N PRO A 830 -50.96 18.67 -14.35
CA PRO A 830 -49.86 17.88 -14.84
C PRO A 830 -49.22 18.48 -16.10
N MET A 831 -47.89 18.46 -16.13
CA MET A 831 -47.05 18.94 -17.22
C MET A 831 -46.38 17.73 -17.88
N ASP A 832 -46.92 17.28 -19.01
CA ASP A 832 -46.27 16.28 -19.84
C ASP A 832 -45.09 16.92 -20.60
N ALA A 833 -43.94 16.25 -20.56
CA ALA A 833 -42.69 16.72 -21.13
C ALA A 833 -41.68 15.56 -21.24
N GLU A 834 -41.27 15.25 -22.47
CA GLU A 834 -40.26 14.20 -22.78
C GLU A 834 -38.86 14.49 -22.20
N ARG A 835 -38.56 15.76 -21.90
CA ARG A 835 -37.33 16.20 -21.23
C ARG A 835 -37.64 17.20 -20.13
N VAL A 836 -36.83 17.18 -19.06
CA VAL A 836 -36.93 18.14 -17.95
C VAL A 836 -36.63 19.54 -18.45
N LYS A 837 -37.56 20.48 -18.23
CA LYS A 837 -37.38 21.91 -18.48
C LYS A 837 -37.21 22.63 -17.14
N PHE A 838 -36.00 22.58 -16.58
CA PHE A 838 -35.74 22.96 -15.18
C PHE A 838 -36.36 24.32 -14.77
N GLU A 839 -36.28 25.35 -15.61
CA GLU A 839 -36.88 26.67 -15.33
C GLU A 839 -38.42 26.65 -15.26
N ALA A 840 -39.07 25.90 -16.17
CA ALA A 840 -40.53 25.74 -16.18
C ALA A 840 -41.02 24.88 -14.99
N VAL A 841 -40.20 23.91 -14.57
CA VAL A 841 -40.46 23.10 -13.38
C VAL A 841 -40.27 23.93 -12.11
N ALA A 842 -39.20 24.72 -12.03
CA ALA A 842 -38.88 25.59 -10.90
C ALA A 842 -39.97 26.62 -10.62
N SER A 843 -40.37 27.37 -11.65
CA SER A 843 -41.45 28.38 -11.57
C SER A 843 -42.81 27.82 -11.15
N VAL A 844 -43.01 26.50 -11.24
CA VAL A 844 -44.24 25.80 -10.79
C VAL A 844 -44.06 25.17 -9.40
N LYS A 845 -42.97 24.43 -9.15
CA LYS A 845 -42.77 23.68 -7.90
C LYS A 845 -42.24 24.53 -6.74
N GLU A 846 -41.27 25.42 -6.99
CA GLU A 846 -40.57 26.16 -5.92
C GLU A 846 -41.53 27.04 -5.08
N PRO A 847 -42.52 27.77 -5.64
CA PRO A 847 -43.50 28.53 -4.84
C PRO A 847 -44.36 27.64 -3.94
N LEU A 848 -44.71 26.43 -4.38
CA LEU A 848 -45.52 25.49 -3.60
C LEU A 848 -44.69 24.81 -2.49
N ILE A 849 -43.43 24.51 -2.77
CA ILE A 849 -42.46 24.00 -1.77
C ILE A 849 -42.20 25.06 -0.69
N ALA A 850 -42.00 26.32 -1.08
CA ALA A 850 -41.83 27.43 -0.13
C ALA A 850 -43.07 27.62 0.76
N LYS A 851 -44.27 27.52 0.18
CA LYS A 851 -45.56 27.57 0.91
C LYS A 851 -45.75 26.40 1.87
N ALA A 852 -45.32 25.20 1.48
CA ALA A 852 -45.34 24.01 2.34
C ALA A 852 -44.35 24.15 3.50
N ALA A 853 -43.17 24.72 3.25
CA ALA A 853 -42.17 25.04 4.27
C ALA A 853 -42.69 26.11 5.26
N GLU A 854 -43.36 27.17 4.80
CA GLU A 854 -44.05 28.13 5.68
C GLU A 854 -45.09 27.48 6.58
N ARG A 855 -45.96 26.63 6.01
CA ARG A 855 -46.96 25.89 6.79
C ARG A 855 -46.34 24.93 7.78
N LEU A 856 -45.22 24.28 7.44
CA LEU A 856 -44.45 23.45 8.37
C LEU A 856 -43.83 24.28 9.50
N MET A 857 -43.37 25.50 9.22
CA MET A 857 -42.82 26.38 10.25
C MET A 857 -43.87 26.87 11.25
N LEU A 858 -45.11 27.06 10.78
CA LEU A 858 -46.28 27.51 11.55
C LEU A 858 -47.10 26.37 12.17
N SER A 859 -46.88 25.11 11.79
CA SER A 859 -47.62 23.97 12.32
C SER A 859 -47.10 23.54 13.70
N GLU A 860 -47.94 22.78 14.40
CA GLU A 860 -47.61 22.14 15.67
C GLU A 860 -47.57 20.61 15.51
N GLY A 861 -46.90 19.93 16.45
CA GLY A 861 -46.81 18.47 16.49
C GLY A 861 -45.50 17.90 15.94
N GLU A 862 -45.54 16.62 15.57
CA GLU A 862 -44.34 15.80 15.35
C GLU A 862 -43.50 16.27 14.13
N LEU A 863 -44.13 16.71 13.05
CA LEU A 863 -43.44 17.28 11.87
C LEU A 863 -42.59 18.51 12.24
N LYS A 864 -43.17 19.44 13.01
CA LYS A 864 -42.46 20.63 13.50
C LYS A 864 -41.32 20.26 14.45
N LYS A 865 -41.54 19.27 15.32
CA LYS A 865 -40.50 18.76 16.24
C LYS A 865 -39.31 18.16 15.46
N GLN A 866 -39.57 17.37 14.41
CA GLN A 866 -38.52 16.81 13.55
C GLN A 866 -37.71 17.88 12.80
N LEU A 867 -38.36 18.97 12.35
CA LEU A 867 -37.66 20.14 11.79
C LEU A 867 -36.73 20.80 12.82
N GLU A 868 -37.18 20.99 14.05
CA GLU A 868 -36.36 21.58 15.13
C GLU A 868 -35.26 20.62 15.62
N GLU A 869 -35.41 19.31 15.47
CA GLU A 869 -34.37 18.30 15.69
C GLU A 869 -33.31 18.35 14.57
N PHE A 870 -33.72 18.34 13.29
CA PHE A 870 -32.85 18.50 12.13
C PHE A 870 -32.03 19.80 12.19
N ARG A 871 -32.63 20.91 12.61
CA ARG A 871 -31.93 22.20 12.80
C ARG A 871 -30.87 22.14 13.90
N LYS A 872 -31.06 21.31 14.93
CA LYS A 872 -30.16 21.20 16.09
C LYS A 872 -29.09 20.13 15.96
N ASP A 873 -29.16 19.28 14.94
CA ASP A 873 -28.15 18.26 14.69
C ASP A 873 -26.79 18.92 14.37
N PRO A 874 -25.75 18.72 15.20
CA PRO A 874 -24.44 19.35 15.00
C PRO A 874 -23.72 18.95 13.70
N GLU A 875 -24.08 17.81 13.11
CA GLU A 875 -23.52 17.34 11.83
C GLU A 875 -24.23 17.98 10.63
N ILE A 876 -25.40 18.60 10.85
CA ILE A 876 -26.21 19.27 9.83
C ILE A 876 -26.09 20.79 9.93
N SER A 877 -26.22 21.34 11.14
CA SER A 877 -26.36 22.79 11.36
C SER A 877 -25.21 23.61 10.77
N GLY A 878 -23.97 23.09 10.82
CA GLY A 878 -22.79 23.79 10.35
C GLY A 878 -22.80 24.14 8.85
N TRP A 879 -23.10 23.17 7.97
CA TRP A 879 -23.20 23.45 6.53
C TRP A 879 -24.54 24.07 6.15
N LEU A 880 -25.62 23.70 6.86
CA LEU A 880 -26.96 24.17 6.56
C LEU A 880 -27.14 25.67 6.81
N GLU A 881 -26.56 26.20 7.89
CA GLU A 881 -26.56 27.64 8.15
C GLU A 881 -25.75 28.40 7.09
N ASP A 882 -24.56 27.90 6.73
CA ASP A 882 -23.71 28.52 5.70
C ASP A 882 -24.39 28.54 4.32
N ALA A 883 -25.06 27.45 3.93
CA ALA A 883 -25.85 27.39 2.71
C ALA A 883 -27.06 28.35 2.73
N ALA A 884 -27.77 28.44 3.86
CA ALA A 884 -28.92 29.34 4.01
C ALA A 884 -28.51 30.82 3.94
N TYR A 885 -27.39 31.20 4.57
CA TYR A 885 -26.83 32.55 4.44
C TYR A 885 -26.37 32.83 3.02
N PHE A 886 -25.69 31.89 2.36
CA PHE A 886 -25.25 32.05 0.97
C PHE A 886 -26.45 32.29 0.05
N ALA A 887 -27.49 31.46 0.14
CA ALA A 887 -28.72 31.60 -0.67
C ALA A 887 -29.46 32.92 -0.41
N ALA A 888 -29.56 33.37 0.84
CA ALA A 888 -30.18 34.65 1.18
C ALA A 888 -29.40 35.85 0.62
N ILE A 889 -28.06 35.82 0.68
CA ILE A 889 -27.21 36.87 0.12
C ILE A 889 -27.28 36.86 -1.41
N ASP A 890 -27.22 35.69 -2.06
CA ASP A 890 -27.26 35.58 -3.52
C ASP A 890 -28.60 36.06 -4.10
N ASN A 891 -29.71 35.69 -3.45
CA ASN A 891 -31.06 36.14 -3.81
C ASN A 891 -31.24 37.67 -3.64
N SER A 892 -30.63 38.27 -2.62
CA SER A 892 -30.71 39.73 -2.40
C SER A 892 -29.71 40.53 -3.27
N LEU A 893 -28.59 39.92 -3.66
CA LEU A 893 -27.53 40.53 -4.46
C LEU A 893 -27.36 39.81 -5.80
N ASN A 894 -28.30 40.07 -6.72
CA ASN A 894 -28.30 39.57 -8.11
C ASN A 894 -27.02 39.97 -8.87
N THR A 895 -25.96 39.18 -8.68
CA THR A 895 -24.57 39.37 -9.11
C THR A 895 -24.06 38.06 -9.69
N PHE A 896 -23.00 38.08 -10.49
CA PHE A 896 -22.61 36.87 -11.22
C PHE A 896 -21.82 35.88 -10.34
N THR A 897 -21.08 36.40 -9.36
CA THR A 897 -20.23 35.60 -8.45
C THR A 897 -20.03 36.29 -7.10
N TRP A 898 -19.91 35.54 -6.00
CA TRP A 898 -19.82 36.09 -4.63
C TRP A 898 -18.60 36.99 -4.38
N ASN A 899 -17.57 36.97 -5.23
CA ASN A 899 -16.44 37.91 -5.12
C ASN A 899 -16.80 39.35 -5.53
N GLU A 900 -17.93 39.55 -6.22
CA GLU A 900 -18.51 40.85 -6.54
C GLU A 900 -19.34 41.43 -5.39
N TRP A 901 -19.70 40.61 -4.38
CA TRP A 901 -20.47 41.06 -3.22
C TRP A 901 -19.73 42.16 -2.43
N PRO A 902 -20.48 43.05 -1.74
CA PRO A 902 -19.92 44.06 -0.85
C PRO A 902 -18.93 43.45 0.14
N GLU A 903 -17.81 44.13 0.38
CA GLU A 903 -16.68 43.65 1.18
C GLU A 903 -17.08 42.96 2.50
N PRO A 904 -18.02 43.49 3.33
CA PRO A 904 -18.43 42.85 4.57
C PRO A 904 -19.14 41.50 4.39
N LEU A 905 -19.97 41.36 3.35
CA LEU A 905 -20.71 40.13 3.04
C LEU A 905 -19.82 39.11 2.35
N LYS A 906 -19.05 39.57 1.36
CA LYS A 906 -18.01 38.78 0.72
C LYS A 906 -17.10 38.14 1.75
N ASN A 907 -16.58 38.91 2.72
CA ASN A 907 -15.63 38.42 3.72
C ASN A 907 -16.26 38.05 5.08
N ARG A 908 -17.58 37.79 5.11
CA ARG A 908 -18.29 37.17 6.25
C ARG A 908 -18.05 37.90 7.58
N HIS A 909 -18.11 39.23 7.55
CA HIS A 909 -18.06 40.05 8.76
C HIS A 909 -19.33 39.79 9.58
N ILE A 910 -19.17 39.42 10.86
CA ILE A 910 -20.26 38.98 11.75
C ILE A 910 -21.44 39.98 11.73
N VAL A 911 -21.17 41.27 11.92
CA VAL A 911 -22.20 42.34 11.91
C VAL A 911 -22.99 42.42 10.60
N ALA A 912 -22.36 42.08 9.46
CA ALA A 912 -23.04 42.07 8.16
C ALA A 912 -23.91 40.81 7.98
N LEU A 913 -23.47 39.66 8.50
CA LEU A 913 -24.26 38.44 8.53
C LEU A 913 -25.43 38.53 9.52
N GLU A 914 -25.24 39.18 10.67
CA GLU A 914 -26.31 39.52 11.62
C GLU A 914 -27.36 40.42 10.94
N GLY A 915 -26.94 41.46 10.21
CA GLY A 915 -27.86 42.31 9.45
C GLY A 915 -28.64 41.56 8.36
N ILE A 916 -28.02 40.59 7.67
CA ILE A 916 -28.72 39.69 6.75
C ILE A 916 -29.67 38.76 7.50
N TYR A 917 -29.28 38.21 8.65
CA TYR A 917 -30.17 37.36 9.46
C TYR A 917 -31.41 38.13 9.95
N GLU A 918 -31.26 39.39 10.32
CA GLU A 918 -32.38 40.25 10.73
C GLU A 918 -33.29 40.63 9.56
N THR A 919 -32.72 40.86 8.37
CA THR A 919 -33.48 41.30 7.17
C THR A 919 -34.16 40.14 6.44
N GLU A 920 -33.44 39.02 6.25
CA GLU A 920 -33.83 37.85 5.44
C GLU A 920 -34.22 36.65 6.32
N ARG A 921 -34.65 36.90 7.57
CA ARG A 921 -34.89 35.86 8.57
C ARG A 921 -35.85 34.78 8.11
N ASP A 922 -36.93 35.19 7.46
CA ASP A 922 -38.00 34.31 7.00
C ASP A 922 -37.54 33.48 5.80
N PHE A 923 -36.74 34.05 4.89
CA PHE A 923 -36.08 33.31 3.80
C PHE A 923 -35.14 32.23 4.35
N ILE A 924 -34.27 32.57 5.31
CA ILE A 924 -33.32 31.64 5.94
C ILE A 924 -34.05 30.47 6.62
N ASN A 925 -35.10 30.76 7.40
CA ASN A 925 -35.88 29.69 8.04
C ASN A 925 -36.67 28.85 7.01
N ASN A 926 -37.21 29.47 5.95
CA ASN A 926 -37.90 28.77 4.86
C ASN A 926 -36.93 27.81 4.15
N PHE A 927 -35.74 28.27 3.74
CA PHE A 927 -34.69 27.46 3.13
C PHE A 927 -34.33 26.23 3.99
N ILE A 928 -34.13 26.42 5.29
CA ILE A 928 -33.89 25.34 6.26
C ILE A 928 -35.03 24.32 6.26
N ALA A 929 -36.28 24.78 6.24
CA ALA A 929 -37.46 23.92 6.20
C ALA A 929 -37.60 23.18 4.85
N GLN A 930 -37.22 23.79 3.71
CA GLN A 930 -37.18 23.09 2.42
C GLN A 930 -36.13 21.97 2.41
N GLN A 931 -34.93 22.22 2.94
CA GLN A 931 -33.87 21.20 3.05
C GLN A 931 -34.27 20.05 3.99
N PHE A 932 -35.01 20.34 5.06
CA PHE A 932 -35.62 19.30 5.90
C PHE A 932 -36.66 18.45 5.13
N LEU A 933 -37.54 19.08 4.34
CA LEU A 933 -38.55 18.38 3.54
C LEU A 933 -37.90 17.45 2.50
N PHE A 934 -36.85 17.90 1.83
CA PHE A 934 -36.01 17.04 0.99
C PHE A 934 -35.43 15.87 1.80
N GLN A 935 -34.81 16.14 2.95
CA GLN A 935 -34.16 15.13 3.78
C GLN A 935 -35.14 14.06 4.27
N ARG A 936 -36.36 14.46 4.63
CA ARG A 936 -37.45 13.58 5.07
C ARG A 936 -37.90 12.64 3.96
N GLN A 937 -38.17 13.17 2.76
CA GLN A 937 -38.59 12.35 1.62
C GLN A 937 -37.47 11.43 1.14
N TRP A 938 -36.21 11.91 1.10
CA TRP A 938 -35.07 11.08 0.74
C TRP A 938 -34.82 9.93 1.72
N HIS A 939 -34.94 10.17 3.03
CA HIS A 939 -34.88 9.10 4.04
C HIS A 939 -36.00 8.06 3.87
N LYS A 940 -37.22 8.47 3.50
CA LYS A 940 -38.34 7.55 3.22
C LYS A 940 -37.98 6.61 2.06
N VAL A 941 -37.42 7.17 0.98
CA VAL A 941 -36.93 6.42 -0.20
C VAL A 941 -35.79 5.47 0.19
N ARG A 942 -34.73 5.97 0.86
CA ARG A 942 -33.57 5.17 1.30
C ARG A 942 -34.00 3.99 2.20
N LYS A 943 -34.91 4.24 3.14
CA LYS A 943 -35.45 3.19 4.03
C LYS A 943 -36.26 2.14 3.26
N TYR A 944 -36.99 2.54 2.22
CA TYR A 944 -37.71 1.58 1.37
C TYR A 944 -36.75 0.74 0.53
N ALA A 945 -35.75 1.36 -0.12
CA ALA A 945 -34.70 0.65 -0.86
C ALA A 945 -34.00 -0.40 0.02
N GLN A 946 -33.59 -0.02 1.23
CA GLN A 946 -32.99 -0.95 2.21
C GLN A 946 -33.94 -2.09 2.59
N SER A 947 -35.25 -1.83 2.75
CA SER A 947 -36.25 -2.88 3.03
C SER A 947 -36.44 -3.88 1.87
N LYS A 948 -36.07 -3.49 0.65
CA LYS A 948 -36.07 -4.32 -0.56
C LYS A 948 -34.70 -4.95 -0.87
N GLY A 949 -33.71 -4.76 0.01
CA GLY A 949 -32.34 -5.25 -0.20
C GLY A 949 -31.53 -4.45 -1.23
N ILE A 950 -32.00 -3.25 -1.60
CA ILE A 950 -31.33 -2.36 -2.56
C ILE A 950 -30.45 -1.37 -1.79
N ARG A 951 -29.19 -1.27 -2.18
CA ARG A 951 -28.26 -0.22 -1.75
C ARG A 951 -28.28 0.96 -2.72
N ILE A 952 -28.23 2.18 -2.19
CA ILE A 952 -28.07 3.39 -3.00
C ILE A 952 -26.58 3.75 -3.08
N MET A 953 -26.03 3.73 -4.29
CA MET A 953 -24.69 4.22 -4.63
C MET A 953 -24.80 5.66 -5.12
N GLY A 954 -24.28 6.61 -4.35
CA GLY A 954 -24.20 8.01 -4.78
C GLY A 954 -23.02 8.27 -5.74
N ASP A 955 -23.13 9.31 -6.55
CA ASP A 955 -22.00 9.87 -7.29
C ASP A 955 -21.60 11.22 -6.66
N MET A 956 -20.33 11.37 -6.30
CA MET A 956 -19.82 12.57 -5.61
C MET A 956 -18.73 13.26 -6.47
N PRO A 957 -18.99 14.48 -6.97
CA PRO A 957 -18.00 15.27 -7.71
C PRO A 957 -16.77 15.54 -6.85
N ILE A 958 -15.54 15.38 -7.36
CA ILE A 958 -14.36 15.78 -6.57
C ILE A 958 -14.37 17.28 -6.27
N TYR A 959 -14.60 18.13 -7.27
CA TYR A 959 -14.62 19.59 -7.14
C TYR A 959 -16.01 20.13 -6.73
N VAL A 960 -16.07 21.43 -6.46
CA VAL A 960 -17.30 22.17 -6.14
C VAL A 960 -17.32 23.48 -6.94
N GLY A 961 -18.50 23.96 -7.32
CA GLY A 961 -18.63 25.19 -8.12
C GLY A 961 -17.96 26.39 -7.44
N TYR A 962 -17.32 27.27 -8.21
CA TYR A 962 -16.69 28.48 -7.65
C TYR A 962 -17.71 29.39 -6.93
N HIS A 963 -18.89 29.56 -7.52
CA HIS A 963 -20.00 30.28 -6.91
C HIS A 963 -20.85 29.35 -6.05
N SER A 964 -20.32 29.00 -4.87
CA SER A 964 -20.95 28.11 -3.92
C SER A 964 -20.78 28.55 -2.47
N ALA A 965 -21.68 28.08 -1.61
CA ALA A 965 -21.58 28.22 -0.17
C ALA A 965 -20.28 27.57 0.37
N ASP A 966 -19.89 26.41 -0.16
CA ASP A 966 -18.63 25.72 0.18
C ASP A 966 -17.42 26.65 0.05
N VAL A 967 -17.22 27.25 -1.13
CA VAL A 967 -16.06 28.11 -1.41
C VAL A 967 -16.16 29.43 -0.67
N TRP A 968 -17.35 30.05 -0.61
CA TRP A 968 -17.57 31.32 0.08
C TRP A 968 -17.34 31.23 1.60
N ALA A 969 -17.82 30.15 2.24
CA ALA A 969 -17.62 29.90 3.67
C ALA A 969 -16.19 29.45 3.98
N ASN A 970 -15.59 28.58 3.15
CA ASN A 970 -14.33 27.90 3.45
C ASN A 970 -13.12 28.41 2.67
N LYS A 971 -13.13 29.66 2.17
CA LYS A 971 -12.08 30.29 1.33
C LYS A 971 -10.63 29.91 1.62
N LYS A 972 -10.25 29.79 2.90
CA LYS A 972 -8.88 29.44 3.35
C LYS A 972 -8.45 28.02 2.98
N GLN A 973 -9.40 27.15 2.60
CA GLN A 973 -9.17 25.77 2.18
C GLN A 973 -9.04 25.63 0.66
N PHE A 974 -9.16 26.74 -0.09
CA PHE A 974 -9.08 26.80 -1.55
C PHE A 974 -7.96 27.76 -1.99
N LEU A 975 -7.37 27.52 -3.16
CA LEU A 975 -6.30 28.33 -3.74
C LEU A 975 -6.86 29.60 -4.38
N LEU A 976 -7.30 30.54 -3.54
CA LEU A 976 -7.85 31.84 -3.92
C LEU A 976 -6.83 32.97 -3.72
N ASN A 977 -6.90 34.00 -4.55
CA ASN A 977 -6.10 35.21 -4.41
C ASN A 977 -6.71 36.19 -3.38
N ARG A 978 -6.06 37.34 -3.16
CA ARG A 978 -6.55 38.35 -2.17
C ARG A 978 -7.93 38.95 -2.50
N SER A 979 -8.37 38.93 -3.75
CA SER A 979 -9.72 39.39 -4.14
C SER A 979 -10.75 38.25 -4.16
N GLY A 980 -10.37 37.02 -3.78
CA GLY A 980 -11.23 35.84 -3.76
C GLY A 980 -11.24 35.03 -5.05
N PHE A 981 -10.54 35.45 -6.10
CA PHE A 981 -10.55 34.80 -7.42
C PHE A 981 -9.62 33.58 -7.44
N PRO A 982 -9.95 32.46 -8.14
CA PRO A 982 -9.10 31.28 -8.19
C PRO A 982 -7.71 31.56 -8.76
N VAL A 983 -6.67 31.04 -8.12
CA VAL A 983 -5.28 31.10 -8.63
C VAL A 983 -5.03 29.99 -9.66
N LEU A 984 -5.68 28.85 -9.46
CA LEU A 984 -5.70 27.69 -10.35
C LEU A 984 -7.11 27.10 -10.34
N VAL A 985 -7.56 26.61 -11.50
CA VAL A 985 -8.85 25.95 -11.70
C VAL A 985 -8.67 24.50 -12.13
N SER A 986 -9.68 23.68 -11.87
CA SER A 986 -9.75 22.28 -12.30
C SER A 986 -10.05 22.12 -13.80
N GLY A 987 -9.56 21.03 -14.37
CA GLY A 987 -9.92 20.58 -15.71
C GLY A 987 -9.29 19.23 -16.05
N VAL A 988 -9.61 18.72 -17.23
CA VAL A 988 -9.05 17.50 -17.82
C VAL A 988 -8.27 17.87 -19.09
N PRO A 989 -7.09 17.27 -19.35
CA PRO A 989 -6.42 17.39 -20.66
C PRO A 989 -7.27 16.74 -21.78
N PRO A 990 -6.89 16.88 -23.06
CA PRO A 990 -7.50 16.13 -24.14
C PRO A 990 -7.65 14.63 -23.84
N ASP A 991 -8.86 14.11 -24.09
CA ASP A 991 -9.24 12.73 -23.81
C ASP A 991 -10.25 12.20 -24.87
N ALA A 992 -10.84 11.03 -24.62
CA ALA A 992 -11.82 10.42 -25.52
C ALA A 992 -13.17 11.18 -25.61
N PHE A 993 -13.41 12.17 -24.74
CA PHE A 993 -14.62 12.96 -24.69
C PHE A 993 -14.44 14.39 -25.25
N SER A 994 -13.24 14.98 -25.11
CA SER A 994 -12.89 16.28 -25.68
C SER A 994 -11.47 16.29 -26.25
N GLU A 995 -11.36 16.49 -27.57
CA GLU A 995 -10.07 16.65 -28.27
C GLU A 995 -9.25 17.87 -27.79
N THR A 996 -9.88 18.85 -27.14
CA THR A 996 -9.21 20.06 -26.62
C THR A 996 -9.07 20.06 -25.10
N GLY A 997 -9.54 19.01 -24.42
CA GLY A 997 -9.69 18.97 -22.97
C GLY A 997 -10.88 19.80 -22.48
N GLN A 998 -11.01 19.99 -21.17
CA GLN A 998 -12.08 20.78 -20.56
C GLN A 998 -11.56 21.56 -19.36
N LEU A 999 -12.05 22.77 -19.15
CA LEU A 999 -11.89 23.53 -17.91
C LEU A 999 -13.27 23.63 -17.25
N TRP A 1000 -13.34 23.38 -15.94
CA TRP A 1000 -14.59 23.41 -15.18
C TRP A 1000 -14.69 24.59 -14.22
N ASP A 1001 -13.75 25.55 -14.33
CA ASP A 1001 -13.63 26.80 -13.56
C ASP A 1001 -13.73 26.67 -12.01
N SER A 1002 -13.66 25.45 -11.49
CA SER A 1002 -13.78 25.16 -10.06
C SER A 1002 -12.42 25.32 -9.38
N PRO A 1003 -12.36 25.96 -8.20
CA PRO A 1003 -11.08 26.30 -7.55
C PRO A 1003 -10.39 25.03 -7.02
N LEU A 1004 -9.07 24.95 -7.21
CA LEU A 1004 -8.28 23.88 -6.61
C LEU A 1004 -8.13 24.05 -5.09
N TYR A 1005 -8.03 22.93 -4.38
CA TYR A 1005 -7.86 22.87 -2.93
C TYR A 1005 -6.47 23.33 -2.47
N ASP A 1006 -6.40 24.06 -1.34
CA ASP A 1006 -5.16 24.22 -0.59
C ASP A 1006 -5.02 23.04 0.39
N TRP A 1007 -4.47 21.94 -0.13
CA TRP A 1007 -4.27 20.71 0.65
C TRP A 1007 -3.43 20.90 1.92
N LYS A 1008 -2.54 21.90 1.96
CA LYS A 1008 -1.73 22.20 3.15
C LYS A 1008 -2.55 22.93 4.22
N ALA A 1009 -3.38 23.88 3.80
CA ALA A 1009 -4.31 24.55 4.70
C ALA A 1009 -5.35 23.57 5.25
N MET A 1010 -5.87 22.66 4.41
CA MET A 1010 -6.76 21.58 4.83
C MET A 1010 -6.09 20.60 5.80
N GLU A 1011 -4.88 20.12 5.51
CA GLU A 1011 -4.13 19.22 6.40
C GLU A 1011 -3.87 19.85 7.78
N ALA A 1012 -3.54 21.15 7.82
CA ALA A 1012 -3.31 21.89 9.06
C ALA A 1012 -4.55 21.98 9.99
N VAL A 1013 -5.76 21.82 9.44
CA VAL A 1013 -7.03 21.74 10.21
C VAL A 1013 -7.62 20.33 10.24
N GLY A 1014 -6.86 19.30 9.84
CA GLY A 1014 -7.28 17.90 9.89
C GLY A 1014 -8.33 17.52 8.84
N PHE A 1015 -8.36 18.22 7.69
CA PHE A 1015 -9.28 18.00 6.57
C PHE A 1015 -10.77 18.16 6.93
N SER A 1016 -11.11 19.06 7.85
CA SER A 1016 -12.46 19.18 8.44
C SER A 1016 -13.59 19.32 7.43
N TRP A 1017 -13.43 20.11 6.36
CA TRP A 1017 -14.45 20.26 5.30
C TRP A 1017 -14.72 18.94 4.56
N TRP A 1018 -13.66 18.20 4.20
CA TRP A 1018 -13.82 16.88 3.57
C TRP A 1018 -14.44 15.87 4.54
N VAL A 1019 -14.13 15.93 5.83
CA VAL A 1019 -14.78 15.08 6.84
C VAL A 1019 -16.28 15.37 6.91
N GLN A 1020 -16.69 16.64 6.93
CA GLN A 1020 -18.11 17.05 6.91
C GLN A 1020 -18.82 16.59 5.64
N ARG A 1021 -18.23 16.87 4.46
CA ARG A 1021 -18.77 16.46 3.16
C ARG A 1021 -18.97 14.94 3.05
N ILE A 1022 -18.02 14.15 3.56
CA ILE A 1022 -18.12 12.69 3.56
C ILE A 1022 -19.19 12.18 4.55
N ARG A 1023 -19.35 12.80 5.71
CA ARG A 1023 -20.48 12.48 6.62
C ARG A 1023 -21.82 12.72 5.95
N ARG A 1024 -21.94 13.85 5.23
CA ARG A 1024 -23.13 14.16 4.45
C ARG A 1024 -23.38 13.15 3.33
N ALA A 1025 -22.35 12.74 2.60
CA ALA A 1025 -22.47 11.69 1.59
C ALA A 1025 -22.93 10.34 2.19
N HIS A 1026 -22.46 9.99 3.39
CA HIS A 1026 -22.87 8.78 4.12
C HIS A 1026 -24.30 8.85 4.69
N ASP A 1027 -24.80 10.05 4.98
CA ASP A 1027 -26.20 10.32 5.34
C ASP A 1027 -27.15 10.25 4.12
N LEU A 1028 -26.67 10.62 2.93
CA LEU A 1028 -27.44 10.49 1.68
C LEU A 1028 -27.39 9.07 1.08
N TYR A 1029 -26.24 8.38 1.12
CA TYR A 1029 -25.99 7.15 0.36
C TYR A 1029 -25.46 6.00 1.23
N ASP A 1030 -25.64 4.75 0.78
CA ASP A 1030 -25.09 3.56 1.47
C ASP A 1030 -23.61 3.30 1.11
N GLU A 1031 -23.20 3.80 -0.04
CA GLU A 1031 -21.86 3.78 -0.63
C GLU A 1031 -21.77 4.87 -1.70
N PHE A 1032 -20.59 5.28 -2.14
CA PHE A 1032 -20.48 6.29 -3.21
C PHE A 1032 -19.23 6.19 -4.08
N ARG A 1033 -19.41 6.51 -5.37
CA ARG A 1033 -18.35 6.82 -6.33
C ARG A 1033 -17.80 8.21 -6.04
N ILE A 1034 -16.48 8.36 -6.05
CA ILE A 1034 -15.84 9.67 -6.10
C ILE A 1034 -15.34 9.90 -7.52
N ASP A 1035 -15.95 10.88 -8.16
CA ASP A 1035 -15.63 11.37 -9.49
C ASP A 1035 -14.19 11.91 -9.55
N HIS A 1036 -13.50 11.72 -10.68
CA HIS A 1036 -12.13 12.15 -10.94
C HIS A 1036 -11.16 11.86 -9.78
N PHE A 1037 -11.23 10.65 -9.20
CA PHE A 1037 -10.44 10.22 -8.03
C PHE A 1037 -8.92 10.43 -8.19
N ARG A 1038 -8.43 10.43 -9.43
CA ARG A 1038 -7.07 10.88 -9.82
C ARG A 1038 -6.63 12.21 -9.15
N GLY A 1039 -7.54 13.13 -8.85
CA GLY A 1039 -7.24 14.42 -8.23
C GLY A 1039 -6.77 14.36 -6.77
N PHE A 1040 -6.90 13.20 -6.09
CA PHE A 1040 -6.29 12.97 -4.78
C PHE A 1040 -4.85 12.43 -4.85
N ALA A 1041 -4.43 11.95 -6.03
CA ALA A 1041 -3.06 11.52 -6.31
C ALA A 1041 -2.15 12.71 -6.67
N GLY A 1042 -0.88 12.46 -7.01
CA GLY A 1042 0.13 13.51 -7.22
C GLY A 1042 0.12 14.20 -8.58
N PHE A 1043 -0.91 13.99 -9.40
CA PHE A 1043 -0.93 14.39 -10.81
C PHE A 1043 -1.30 15.89 -10.96
N TRP A 1044 -0.45 16.64 -11.67
CA TRP A 1044 -0.51 18.11 -11.90
C TRP A 1044 -0.41 19.03 -10.68
N ALA A 1045 -0.83 18.59 -9.49
CA ALA A 1045 -0.57 19.25 -8.21
C ALA A 1045 -0.32 18.20 -7.11
N ALA A 1046 0.30 18.62 -6.01
CA ALA A 1046 0.54 17.71 -4.88
C ALA A 1046 -0.77 17.43 -4.12
N GLY A 1047 -1.50 16.38 -4.54
CA GLY A 1047 -2.68 15.86 -3.82
C GLY A 1047 -2.34 15.33 -2.42
N PRO A 1048 -3.36 15.15 -1.54
CA PRO A 1048 -3.18 14.79 -0.14
C PRO A 1048 -2.86 13.30 0.04
N LYS A 1049 -3.04 12.49 -1.02
CA LYS A 1049 -2.84 11.04 -1.01
C LYS A 1049 -3.58 10.41 0.17
N LYS A 1050 -2.93 9.48 0.87
CA LYS A 1050 -3.55 8.71 1.97
C LYS A 1050 -3.88 9.53 3.22
N ALA A 1051 -3.28 10.71 3.42
CA ALA A 1051 -3.47 11.50 4.64
C ALA A 1051 -4.93 11.97 4.82
N LEU A 1052 -5.59 12.35 3.71
CA LEU A 1052 -7.01 12.71 3.68
C LEU A 1052 -7.89 11.52 4.11
N PHE A 1053 -7.72 10.37 3.47
CA PHE A 1053 -8.52 9.18 3.75
C PHE A 1053 -8.28 8.63 5.17
N ASP A 1054 -7.05 8.71 5.68
CA ASP A 1054 -6.75 8.35 7.08
C ASP A 1054 -7.45 9.29 8.08
N ALA A 1055 -7.60 10.58 7.76
CA ALA A 1055 -8.38 11.52 8.57
C ALA A 1055 -9.89 11.25 8.48
N ILE A 1056 -10.42 10.95 7.28
CA ILE A 1056 -11.81 10.56 7.05
C ILE A 1056 -12.16 9.29 7.83
N PHE A 1057 -11.43 8.18 7.61
CA PHE A 1057 -11.72 6.90 8.25
C PHE A 1057 -11.61 6.97 9.79
N LYS A 1058 -10.72 7.82 10.31
CA LYS A 1058 -10.62 8.10 11.75
C LYS A 1058 -11.82 8.89 12.30
N SER A 1059 -12.45 9.75 11.49
CA SER A 1059 -13.46 10.73 11.94
C SER A 1059 -14.90 10.35 11.60
N VAL A 1060 -15.09 9.43 10.66
CA VAL A 1060 -16.40 8.96 10.16
C VAL A 1060 -16.55 7.43 10.31
N GLY A 1061 -15.44 6.68 10.36
CA GLY A 1061 -15.45 5.23 10.43
C GLY A 1061 -15.21 4.56 9.07
N LYS A 1062 -15.63 3.30 8.93
CA LYS A 1062 -15.50 2.54 7.67
C LYS A 1062 -16.58 3.00 6.69
N ILE A 1063 -16.17 3.42 5.50
CA ILE A 1063 -17.05 3.88 4.42
C ILE A 1063 -16.72 3.06 3.17
N ASP A 1064 -17.75 2.69 2.40
CA ASP A 1064 -17.60 1.99 1.13
C ASP A 1064 -17.47 3.04 -0.01
N ILE A 1065 -16.25 3.17 -0.56
CA ILE A 1065 -15.89 4.16 -1.59
C ILE A 1065 -15.54 3.42 -2.89
N VAL A 1066 -16.08 3.89 -4.02
CA VAL A 1066 -15.63 3.52 -5.37
C VAL A 1066 -14.80 4.67 -5.94
N ALA A 1067 -13.66 4.36 -6.57
CA ALA A 1067 -12.78 5.34 -7.19
C ALA A 1067 -13.03 5.39 -8.70
N GLU A 1068 -13.31 6.58 -9.24
CA GLU A 1068 -13.21 6.77 -10.68
C GLU A 1068 -11.74 6.87 -11.11
N ASP A 1069 -11.22 5.77 -11.63
CA ASP A 1069 -9.94 5.67 -12.33
C ASP A 1069 -10.12 5.58 -13.86
N LEU A 1070 -10.91 6.48 -14.45
CA LEU A 1070 -11.04 6.65 -15.91
C LEU A 1070 -10.04 7.68 -16.47
N GLY A 1071 -9.65 7.51 -17.74
CA GLY A 1071 -8.67 8.35 -18.47
C GLY A 1071 -7.22 7.83 -18.37
N VAL A 1072 -6.22 8.68 -18.59
CA VAL A 1072 -4.78 8.29 -18.45
C VAL A 1072 -4.43 8.08 -16.98
N ILE A 1073 -4.40 6.84 -16.50
CA ILE A 1073 -4.15 6.51 -15.09
C ILE A 1073 -2.67 6.28 -14.80
N THR A 1074 -2.19 6.93 -13.74
CA THR A 1074 -0.83 6.75 -13.22
C THR A 1074 -0.83 5.77 -12.05
N GLU A 1075 0.29 5.06 -11.87
CA GLU A 1075 0.48 4.05 -10.82
C GLU A 1075 0.21 4.60 -9.40
N ASP A 1076 0.41 5.90 -9.14
CA ASP A 1076 0.11 6.48 -7.83
C ASP A 1076 -1.40 6.63 -7.53
N VAL A 1077 -2.25 6.68 -8.56
CA VAL A 1077 -3.72 6.58 -8.43
C VAL A 1077 -4.10 5.13 -8.06
N VAL A 1078 -3.55 4.14 -8.77
CA VAL A 1078 -3.79 2.71 -8.52
C VAL A 1078 -3.34 2.33 -7.11
N GLN A 1079 -2.15 2.79 -6.69
CA GLN A 1079 -1.65 2.59 -5.33
C GLN A 1079 -2.51 3.27 -4.28
N LEU A 1080 -2.99 4.50 -4.51
CA LEU A 1080 -3.89 5.18 -3.58
C LEU A 1080 -5.21 4.41 -3.44
N ARG A 1081 -5.83 4.03 -4.57
CA ARG A 1081 -7.05 3.22 -4.64
C ARG A 1081 -6.91 1.91 -3.86
N LYS A 1082 -5.89 1.10 -4.21
CA LYS A 1082 -5.63 -0.19 -3.56
C LYS A 1082 -5.22 -0.04 -2.07
N ALA A 1083 -4.59 1.09 -1.67
CA ALA A 1083 -4.25 1.38 -0.28
C ALA A 1083 -5.42 1.83 0.61
N ILE A 1084 -6.52 2.33 0.03
CA ILE A 1084 -7.77 2.62 0.76
C ILE A 1084 -8.83 1.52 0.62
N GLY A 1085 -8.60 0.54 -0.26
CA GLY A 1085 -9.52 -0.57 -0.52
C GLY A 1085 -10.73 -0.19 -1.37
N ALA A 1086 -10.64 0.89 -2.16
CA ALA A 1086 -11.71 1.30 -3.06
C ALA A 1086 -11.67 0.49 -4.38
N PRO A 1087 -12.80 -0.01 -4.89
CA PRO A 1087 -12.86 -0.58 -6.24
C PRO A 1087 -12.59 0.47 -7.32
N GLY A 1088 -12.01 0.06 -8.44
CA GLY A 1088 -11.84 0.90 -9.65
C GLY A 1088 -13.05 0.82 -10.58
N MET A 1089 -12.89 1.28 -11.81
CA MET A 1089 -13.93 1.28 -12.85
C MET A 1089 -13.46 0.64 -14.16
N ALA A 1090 -14.36 -0.07 -14.83
CA ALA A 1090 -14.20 -0.52 -16.21
C ALA A 1090 -15.45 -0.15 -17.03
N VAL A 1091 -15.29 0.33 -18.26
CA VAL A 1091 -16.42 0.80 -19.09
C VAL A 1091 -16.34 0.17 -20.48
N LEU A 1092 -17.25 -0.75 -20.80
CA LEU A 1092 -17.17 -1.59 -22.00
C LEU A 1092 -17.04 -0.78 -23.29
N GLN A 1093 -17.73 0.36 -23.42
CA GLN A 1093 -17.61 1.24 -24.60
C GLN A 1093 -16.18 1.73 -24.89
N PHE A 1094 -15.30 1.80 -23.89
CA PHE A 1094 -13.89 2.15 -24.09
C PHE A 1094 -13.00 0.97 -24.45
N GLY A 1095 -13.44 -0.28 -24.21
CA GLY A 1095 -12.60 -1.47 -24.44
C GLY A 1095 -12.30 -1.74 -25.91
N PHE A 1096 -13.20 -1.36 -26.82
CA PHE A 1096 -13.14 -1.74 -28.24
C PHE A 1096 -12.30 -0.81 -29.12
N GLY A 1097 -11.59 0.15 -28.52
CA GLY A 1097 -10.54 0.94 -29.18
C GLY A 1097 -9.16 0.68 -28.54
N GLY A 1098 -8.08 0.82 -29.31
CA GLY A 1098 -6.72 0.54 -28.83
C GLY A 1098 -6.28 -0.92 -29.04
N ASP A 1099 -5.44 -1.43 -28.13
CA ASP A 1099 -4.83 -2.75 -28.21
C ASP A 1099 -5.43 -3.78 -27.21
N SER A 1100 -4.82 -4.97 -27.12
CA SER A 1100 -5.30 -6.07 -26.27
C SER A 1100 -5.12 -5.85 -24.77
N GLU A 1101 -4.30 -4.88 -24.36
CA GLU A 1101 -4.00 -4.57 -22.97
C GLU A 1101 -4.94 -3.49 -22.41
N ASN A 1102 -5.90 -3.01 -23.22
CA ASN A 1102 -6.90 -2.04 -22.78
C ASN A 1102 -7.68 -2.59 -21.56
N PRO A 1103 -7.63 -1.92 -20.38
CA PRO A 1103 -8.20 -2.42 -19.13
C PRO A 1103 -9.73 -2.48 -19.13
N HIS A 1104 -10.37 -1.91 -20.15
CA HIS A 1104 -11.83 -1.94 -20.31
C HIS A 1104 -12.34 -3.12 -21.14
N LEU A 1105 -11.45 -3.88 -21.81
CA LEU A 1105 -11.79 -5.17 -22.43
C LEU A 1105 -12.15 -6.21 -21.37
N LEU A 1106 -13.17 -7.03 -21.65
CA LEU A 1106 -13.76 -7.97 -20.68
C LEU A 1106 -12.74 -8.91 -20.03
N HIS A 1107 -11.78 -9.44 -20.81
CA HIS A 1107 -10.76 -10.36 -20.32
C HIS A 1107 -9.69 -9.69 -19.45
N ASN A 1108 -9.65 -8.35 -19.39
CA ASN A 1108 -8.75 -7.56 -18.55
C ASN A 1108 -9.43 -7.01 -17.28
N HIS A 1109 -10.73 -7.29 -17.06
CA HIS A 1109 -11.44 -6.81 -15.87
C HIS A 1109 -10.87 -7.47 -14.60
N GLU A 1110 -10.68 -6.70 -13.53
CA GLU A 1110 -10.29 -7.18 -12.20
C GLU A 1110 -11.52 -7.34 -11.28
N SER A 1111 -11.47 -8.25 -10.29
CA SER A 1111 -12.60 -8.43 -9.35
C SER A 1111 -12.82 -7.22 -8.43
N ASP A 1112 -11.81 -6.36 -8.23
CA ASP A 1112 -11.89 -5.11 -7.47
C ASP A 1112 -12.27 -3.90 -8.35
N GLN A 1113 -13.14 -4.12 -9.34
CA GLN A 1113 -13.74 -3.07 -10.17
C GLN A 1113 -15.28 -3.04 -10.06
N VAL A 1114 -15.83 -1.88 -10.40
CA VAL A 1114 -17.23 -1.69 -10.80
C VAL A 1114 -17.25 -1.55 -12.32
N ALA A 1115 -17.88 -2.50 -13.01
CA ALA A 1115 -17.95 -2.52 -14.46
C ALA A 1115 -19.24 -1.85 -14.96
N TYR A 1116 -19.16 -1.13 -16.08
CA TYR A 1116 -20.25 -0.40 -16.72
C TYR A 1116 -20.39 -0.75 -18.20
N THR A 1117 -21.60 -0.70 -18.76
CA THR A 1117 -21.76 -0.59 -20.22
C THR A 1117 -21.29 0.79 -20.70
N GLY A 1118 -21.80 1.85 -20.06
CA GLY A 1118 -21.43 3.25 -20.21
C GLY A 1118 -21.64 4.03 -18.91
N THR A 1119 -21.01 5.19 -18.79
CA THR A 1119 -21.23 6.17 -17.70
C THR A 1119 -22.27 7.23 -18.10
N HIS A 1120 -22.48 8.26 -17.27
CA HIS A 1120 -23.38 9.37 -17.61
C HIS A 1120 -22.86 10.29 -18.74
N ASP A 1121 -21.54 10.28 -19.01
CA ASP A 1121 -20.87 11.04 -20.06
C ASP A 1121 -20.82 10.30 -21.42
N ASN A 1122 -20.98 8.98 -21.37
CA ASN A 1122 -20.98 8.13 -22.55
C ASN A 1122 -22.20 8.38 -23.45
N ASP A 1123 -22.16 7.83 -24.65
CA ASP A 1123 -23.41 7.61 -25.38
C ASP A 1123 -24.15 6.42 -24.76
N THR A 1124 -25.44 6.31 -25.05
CA THR A 1124 -26.16 5.04 -25.00
C THR A 1124 -25.40 3.97 -25.79
N VAL A 1125 -25.46 2.69 -25.40
CA VAL A 1125 -24.78 1.61 -26.14
C VAL A 1125 -25.24 1.53 -27.59
N ARG A 1126 -26.53 1.76 -27.85
CA ARG A 1126 -27.05 1.82 -29.22
C ARG A 1126 -26.54 3.02 -29.99
N GLY A 1127 -26.54 4.22 -29.40
CA GLY A 1127 -25.99 5.43 -30.03
C GLY A 1127 -24.49 5.32 -30.30
N TRP A 1128 -23.73 4.76 -29.36
CA TRP A 1128 -22.33 4.38 -29.57
C TRP A 1128 -22.18 3.40 -30.75
N TRP A 1129 -22.96 2.32 -30.77
CA TRP A 1129 -22.94 1.31 -31.83
C TRP A 1129 -23.30 1.88 -33.20
N GLU A 1130 -24.30 2.77 -33.28
CA GLU A 1130 -24.71 3.43 -34.52
C GLU A 1130 -23.56 4.31 -35.06
N ASN A 1131 -22.84 5.03 -34.19
CA ASN A 1131 -21.77 5.96 -34.55
C ASN A 1131 -20.35 5.36 -34.71
N LEU A 1132 -20.09 4.13 -34.26
CA LEU A 1132 -18.79 3.44 -34.46
C LEU A 1132 -18.39 3.32 -35.95
N LYS A 1133 -17.09 3.25 -36.24
CA LYS A 1133 -16.60 2.93 -37.60
C LYS A 1133 -16.82 1.46 -37.93
N GLN A 1134 -16.98 1.13 -39.20
CA GLN A 1134 -17.25 -0.26 -39.64
C GLN A 1134 -16.15 -1.25 -39.22
N GLU A 1135 -14.90 -0.81 -39.14
CA GLU A 1135 -13.75 -1.60 -38.66
C GLU A 1135 -13.85 -1.93 -37.16
N GLU A 1136 -14.27 -0.95 -36.35
CA GLU A 1136 -14.50 -1.10 -34.91
C GLU A 1136 -15.72 -2.02 -34.68
N LYS A 1137 -16.84 -1.81 -35.39
CA LYS A 1137 -18.03 -2.70 -35.34
C LYS A 1137 -17.67 -4.15 -35.69
N SER A 1138 -16.88 -4.36 -36.74
CA SER A 1138 -16.39 -5.69 -37.14
C SER A 1138 -15.52 -6.35 -36.06
N SER A 1139 -14.80 -5.54 -35.27
CA SER A 1139 -13.94 -6.03 -34.19
C SER A 1139 -14.75 -6.40 -32.95
N VAL A 1140 -15.77 -5.61 -32.59
CA VAL A 1140 -16.75 -5.91 -31.54
C VAL A 1140 -17.46 -7.24 -31.82
N LEU A 1141 -18.00 -7.44 -33.03
CA LEU A 1141 -18.73 -8.66 -33.40
C LEU A 1141 -17.86 -9.92 -33.30
N LYS A 1142 -16.61 -9.83 -33.77
CA LYS A 1142 -15.62 -10.92 -33.66
C LYS A 1142 -15.26 -11.23 -32.21
N TYR A 1143 -14.99 -10.20 -31.40
CA TYR A 1143 -14.61 -10.36 -30.00
C TYR A 1143 -15.74 -10.95 -29.14
N LEU A 1144 -16.99 -10.54 -29.40
CA LEU A 1144 -18.17 -10.99 -28.67
C LEU A 1144 -18.85 -12.24 -29.28
N ALA A 1145 -18.29 -12.78 -30.38
CA ALA A 1145 -18.80 -13.95 -31.11
C ALA A 1145 -20.31 -13.90 -31.44
N ILE A 1146 -20.78 -12.74 -31.92
CA ILE A 1146 -22.19 -12.47 -32.26
C ILE A 1146 -22.37 -12.31 -33.77
N GLY A 1147 -23.51 -12.75 -34.30
CA GLY A 1147 -23.97 -12.39 -35.64
C GLY A 1147 -24.52 -10.96 -35.71
N GLU A 1148 -24.64 -10.41 -36.93
CA GLU A 1148 -25.00 -9.00 -37.18
C GLU A 1148 -26.45 -8.62 -36.76
N GLU A 1149 -27.33 -9.59 -36.50
CA GLU A 1149 -28.77 -9.37 -36.25
C GLU A 1149 -29.15 -9.22 -34.76
N GLY A 1150 -28.18 -9.19 -33.83
CA GLY A 1150 -28.44 -9.10 -32.39
C GLY A 1150 -28.62 -7.69 -31.84
N ASP A 1151 -29.45 -7.52 -30.80
CA ASP A 1151 -29.49 -6.28 -30.01
C ASP A 1151 -28.16 -6.10 -29.25
N ILE A 1152 -27.39 -5.11 -29.68
CA ILE A 1152 -26.08 -4.78 -29.13
C ILE A 1152 -26.14 -4.35 -27.66
N SER A 1153 -27.21 -3.67 -27.24
CA SER A 1153 -27.41 -3.17 -25.88
C SER A 1153 -27.54 -4.34 -24.92
N TRP A 1154 -28.48 -5.25 -25.21
CA TRP A 1154 -28.65 -6.48 -24.44
C TRP A 1154 -27.49 -7.45 -24.54
N THR A 1155 -26.71 -7.39 -25.63
CA THR A 1155 -25.48 -8.19 -25.72
C THR A 1155 -24.38 -7.65 -24.82
N LEU A 1156 -24.13 -6.32 -24.81
CA LEU A 1156 -23.19 -5.72 -23.85
C LEU A 1156 -23.66 -5.87 -22.41
N ILE A 1157 -24.96 -5.80 -22.12
CA ILE A 1157 -25.51 -6.10 -20.79
C ILE A 1157 -25.17 -7.53 -20.36
N ARG A 1158 -25.44 -8.54 -21.21
CA ARG A 1158 -25.10 -9.94 -20.93
C ARG A 1158 -23.60 -10.13 -20.69
N VAL A 1159 -22.77 -9.46 -21.48
CA VAL A 1159 -21.30 -9.49 -21.40
C VAL A 1159 -20.80 -8.83 -20.13
N LEU A 1160 -21.37 -7.69 -19.74
CA LEU A 1160 -21.10 -7.03 -18.47
C LEU A 1160 -21.46 -7.94 -17.29
N LEU A 1161 -22.62 -8.56 -17.36
CA LEU A 1161 -23.11 -9.54 -16.38
C LEU A 1161 -22.36 -10.88 -16.42
N SER A 1162 -21.40 -11.09 -17.34
CA SER A 1162 -20.42 -12.19 -17.28
C SER A 1162 -19.01 -11.77 -16.85
N SER A 1163 -18.74 -10.48 -16.59
CA SER A 1163 -17.43 -10.00 -16.11
C SER A 1163 -17.04 -10.53 -14.72
N VAL A 1164 -15.75 -10.62 -14.41
CA VAL A 1164 -15.28 -10.99 -13.05
C VAL A 1164 -15.48 -9.89 -12.00
N ALA A 1165 -15.93 -8.69 -12.41
CA ALA A 1165 -16.19 -7.57 -11.52
C ALA A 1165 -17.28 -7.90 -10.48
N ARG A 1166 -17.07 -7.45 -9.24
CA ARG A 1166 -18.02 -7.66 -8.12
C ARG A 1166 -19.34 -6.91 -8.31
N THR A 1167 -19.30 -5.74 -8.96
CA THR A 1167 -20.46 -4.90 -9.19
C THR A 1167 -20.55 -4.54 -10.68
N ALA A 1168 -21.69 -4.80 -11.31
CA ALA A 1168 -22.00 -4.35 -12.66
C ALA A 1168 -23.11 -3.28 -12.62
N ILE A 1169 -22.92 -2.14 -13.28
CA ILE A 1169 -23.90 -1.06 -13.36
C ILE A 1169 -24.30 -0.81 -14.81
N ILE A 1170 -25.60 -0.68 -15.07
CA ILE A 1170 -26.17 -0.48 -16.40
C ILE A 1170 -27.03 0.80 -16.39
N PRO A 1171 -26.79 1.80 -17.27
CA PRO A 1171 -27.70 2.92 -17.49
C PRO A 1171 -29.08 2.43 -17.94
N MET A 1172 -30.15 3.03 -17.41
CA MET A 1172 -31.52 2.66 -17.78
C MET A 1172 -31.80 2.80 -19.29
N GLN A 1173 -31.12 3.73 -19.96
CA GLN A 1173 -31.17 3.91 -21.40
C GLN A 1173 -30.74 2.67 -22.20
N ASP A 1174 -29.79 1.90 -21.68
CA ASP A 1174 -29.25 0.69 -22.32
C ASP A 1174 -30.19 -0.50 -22.15
N ILE A 1175 -30.90 -0.60 -21.00
CA ILE A 1175 -31.97 -1.59 -20.78
C ILE A 1175 -33.08 -1.42 -21.83
N LEU A 1176 -33.43 -0.15 -22.11
CA LEU A 1176 -34.46 0.27 -23.05
C LEU A 1176 -33.97 0.31 -24.52
N SER A 1177 -32.72 -0.05 -24.80
CA SER A 1177 -32.09 0.01 -26.15
C SER A 1177 -32.35 1.34 -26.89
N LEU A 1178 -32.26 2.47 -26.17
CA LEU A 1178 -32.44 3.82 -26.72
C LEU A 1178 -31.17 4.34 -27.39
N GLY A 1179 -31.32 5.16 -28.44
CA GLY A 1179 -30.19 5.78 -29.16
C GLY A 1179 -29.74 7.14 -28.57
N SER A 1180 -28.84 7.84 -29.27
CA SER A 1180 -28.15 9.05 -28.78
C SER A 1180 -29.04 10.22 -28.31
N SER A 1181 -30.32 10.25 -28.67
CA SER A 1181 -31.27 11.23 -28.12
C SER A 1181 -31.51 11.07 -26.62
N ALA A 1182 -31.25 9.89 -26.06
CA ALA A 1182 -31.46 9.56 -24.65
C ALA A 1182 -30.24 9.83 -23.74
N ARG A 1183 -29.14 10.39 -24.28
CA ARG A 1183 -27.94 10.71 -23.49
C ARG A 1183 -28.26 11.62 -22.30
N MET A 1184 -27.64 11.32 -21.16
CA MET A 1184 -27.77 12.10 -19.92
C MET A 1184 -26.86 13.35 -19.95
N ASN A 1185 -25.59 13.19 -20.33
CA ASN A 1185 -24.66 14.29 -20.52
C ASN A 1185 -23.94 14.18 -21.87
N VAL A 1186 -23.56 15.33 -22.43
CA VAL A 1186 -22.61 15.46 -23.52
C VAL A 1186 -21.44 16.30 -23.01
N PRO A 1187 -20.27 15.71 -22.73
CA PRO A 1187 -19.13 16.45 -22.19
C PRO A 1187 -18.74 17.67 -23.03
N ALA A 1188 -18.11 18.67 -22.40
CA ALA A 1188 -17.74 19.96 -22.99
C ALA A 1188 -18.91 20.81 -23.55
N THR A 1189 -20.17 20.51 -23.25
CA THR A 1189 -21.35 21.30 -23.67
C THR A 1189 -22.06 21.98 -22.49
N GLN A 1190 -22.74 23.10 -22.73
CA GLN A 1190 -23.42 23.91 -21.71
C GLN A 1190 -24.95 23.74 -21.68
N PHE A 1191 -25.53 23.08 -22.69
CA PHE A 1191 -26.99 22.99 -22.91
C PHE A 1191 -27.36 21.60 -23.45
N GLY A 1192 -28.57 21.14 -23.14
CA GLY A 1192 -29.12 19.82 -23.52
C GLY A 1192 -28.89 18.72 -22.48
N ASN A 1193 -28.11 18.99 -21.44
CA ASN A 1193 -27.65 18.00 -20.46
C ASN A 1193 -28.64 17.82 -19.30
N TRP A 1194 -28.50 16.70 -18.58
CA TRP A 1194 -29.22 16.32 -17.36
C TRP A 1194 -30.76 16.27 -17.47
N SER A 1195 -31.30 16.46 -18.68
CA SER A 1195 -32.71 16.67 -18.96
C SER A 1195 -33.44 15.43 -19.49
N TRP A 1196 -32.75 14.30 -19.70
CA TRP A 1196 -33.39 13.06 -20.16
C TRP A 1196 -34.36 12.50 -19.12
N ARG A 1197 -35.49 11.94 -19.59
CA ARG A 1197 -36.51 11.24 -18.79
C ARG A 1197 -36.91 9.93 -19.46
N LEU A 1198 -37.46 9.01 -18.66
CA LEU A 1198 -38.21 7.87 -19.16
C LEU A 1198 -39.38 8.33 -20.05
N PRO A 1199 -39.67 7.65 -21.17
CA PRO A 1199 -40.82 7.97 -22.02
C PRO A 1199 -42.13 7.90 -21.23
N SER A 1200 -43.01 8.90 -21.38
CA SER A 1200 -44.30 8.97 -20.65
C SER A 1200 -45.29 7.86 -21.00
N SER A 1201 -45.04 7.12 -22.09
CA SER A 1201 -45.84 5.98 -22.55
C SER A 1201 -45.49 4.64 -21.91
N LEU A 1202 -44.60 4.60 -20.92
CA LEU A 1202 -43.95 3.38 -20.43
C LEU A 1202 -44.05 3.27 -18.91
N SER A 1203 -44.83 2.31 -18.40
CA SER A 1203 -44.89 1.95 -16.98
C SER A 1203 -43.74 1.01 -16.59
N PHE A 1204 -43.41 0.95 -15.31
CA PHE A 1204 -42.57 -0.12 -14.78
C PHE A 1204 -43.25 -1.50 -14.85
N ASP A 1205 -44.58 -1.56 -14.86
CA ASP A 1205 -45.33 -2.80 -15.12
C ASP A 1205 -45.12 -3.32 -16.56
N ASP A 1206 -44.95 -2.41 -17.53
CA ASP A 1206 -44.67 -2.77 -18.93
C ASP A 1206 -43.25 -3.33 -19.12
N LEU A 1207 -42.36 -3.06 -18.17
CA LEU A 1207 -40.95 -3.50 -18.15
C LEU A 1207 -40.71 -4.83 -17.41
N GLU A 1208 -41.75 -5.58 -17.07
CA GLU A 1208 -41.62 -6.94 -16.54
C GLU A 1208 -40.80 -7.89 -17.46
N PRO A 1209 -40.87 -7.82 -18.81
CA PRO A 1209 -40.01 -8.62 -19.69
C PRO A 1209 -38.52 -8.33 -19.50
N GLU A 1210 -38.14 -7.05 -19.38
CA GLU A 1210 -36.77 -6.59 -19.15
C GLU A 1210 -36.29 -6.95 -17.75
N ALA A 1211 -37.12 -6.80 -16.72
CA ALA A 1211 -36.83 -7.26 -15.36
C ALA A 1211 -36.58 -8.76 -15.31
N LYS A 1212 -37.45 -9.56 -15.94
CA LYS A 1212 -37.28 -11.01 -16.03
C LYS A 1212 -35.99 -11.38 -16.77
N LYS A 1213 -35.70 -10.72 -17.90
CA LYS A 1213 -34.48 -10.96 -18.69
C LYS A 1213 -33.21 -10.63 -17.91
N LEU A 1214 -33.20 -9.55 -17.11
CA LEU A 1214 -32.13 -9.26 -16.16
C LEU A 1214 -32.01 -10.37 -15.10
N ARG A 1215 -33.13 -10.74 -14.46
CA ARG A 1215 -33.16 -11.79 -13.41
C ARG A 1215 -32.63 -13.11 -13.93
N ASP A 1216 -33.04 -13.55 -15.11
CA ASP A 1216 -32.61 -14.81 -15.73
C ASP A 1216 -31.09 -14.81 -16.00
N ILE A 1217 -30.54 -13.70 -16.51
CA ILE A 1217 -29.08 -13.54 -16.68
C ILE A 1217 -28.38 -13.52 -15.31
N LEU A 1218 -28.93 -12.82 -14.32
CA LEU A 1218 -28.36 -12.71 -12.97
C LEU A 1218 -28.35 -14.04 -12.22
N LEU A 1219 -29.35 -14.90 -12.42
CA LEU A 1219 -29.38 -16.24 -11.84
C LEU A 1219 -28.23 -17.11 -12.39
N LEU A 1220 -27.95 -17.04 -13.70
CA LEU A 1220 -26.78 -17.71 -14.30
C LEU A 1220 -25.45 -17.11 -13.79
N ALA A 1221 -25.41 -15.78 -13.67
CA ALA A 1221 -24.23 -14.99 -13.32
C ALA A 1221 -23.83 -15.02 -11.84
N ASN A 1222 -24.78 -15.31 -10.94
CA ASN A 1222 -24.61 -15.33 -9.49
C ASN A 1222 -24.81 -16.73 -8.88
N CYS A 1223 -25.01 -17.76 -9.71
CA CYS A 1223 -25.42 -19.10 -9.30
C CYS A 1223 -24.53 -19.65 -8.16
N PRO A 1224 -25.03 -19.78 -6.92
CA PRO A 1224 -24.51 -20.83 -6.04
C PRO A 1224 -24.94 -22.17 -6.68
N THR A 1225 -24.15 -23.22 -6.52
CA THR A 1225 -24.49 -24.56 -7.04
C THR A 1225 -25.74 -25.11 -6.36
N THR A 1226 -26.92 -24.72 -6.83
CA THR A 1226 -28.23 -25.19 -6.36
C THR A 1226 -28.84 -26.12 -7.39
N LYS A 1227 -28.54 -27.42 -7.20
CA LYS A 1227 -29.43 -28.56 -7.45
C LYS A 1227 -30.38 -28.47 -8.66
N THR A 1228 -29.86 -28.80 -9.84
CA THR A 1228 -30.44 -29.85 -10.70
C THR A 1228 -29.31 -30.68 -11.27
#